data_AF-A0A1A9CGH1-F1
#
_entry.id   AF-A0A1A9CGH1-F1
#
_cell.length_a   1.000
_cell.length_b   1.000
_cell.length_c   1.000
_cell.angle_alpha   90.00
_cell.angle_beta   90.00
_cell.angle_gamma   90.00
#
_symmetry.space_group_name_H-M   'P 1'
#
loop_
_entity.id
_entity.type
_entity.pdbx_description
1 polymer ?
#
loop_
_entity_poly.entity_id
_entity_poly.type
_entity_poly.pdbx_seq_one_letter_code
_entity_poly.pdbx_strand_id
1 'polypeptide(L)'
;MARVTQVTERSPMLSAERSRSAVLASAFVRGTFAAGLGLGAITVLVMVLWISSSSPDSGPGGALHVATGLWLLAHGAELVRTETLSGHPAPVATVPLLLTVLPLWLAYRAGRDSTESGGAEDPAGRRSAVGVCCAVSAGYLLVVLGVAAYARNSGLPADRASLAFPPAVLVVLVVAAGVWASRGRPWGPVLAWAPLRVQEAAARARFRAGLEAALRAAAAGVAMLLGGGALLVAVALVWHAGEVQESFLTLAGHWAGRICVLLLALAFVPNAAMWAASYGLGPGFALGTASTATPLTFGGHPALPDFPLLAAVPAQGPGTAANWASVAVPLAAGLVLARFTARAAVPVSGSREGAWGAGGTAAVAALAAAGCGAGAALLAAASGGALGTGALAEFGPVWWLVGPAALVWAAVIGVPAALLTRAWRLREQGWSWRRDVSSTEDERPEPAPDEETGGKPRASGPLAERYDFLSAGSWHGEGARKARWASLRRGSGGLMADFPAGHTEARTDPRADLVADPRPDPRADLVADPRSDAVPVPQDPRPDPAPVPQDSPRRAASQDLPRDAVQDAEKTGDTSGNETESAGTGAGADTGTDTGTGTSASRAENGGAGAEDGAGTGGGGTGTGRLPDAQGHAETGREDAP
;
A
#
# COMPACT_ATOMS: atom_id res chain seq x y z
N MET A 1 -55.99 18.22 47.51
CA MET A 1 -54.96 17.21 47.15
C MET A 1 -54.10 17.78 46.03
N ALA A 2 -52.78 17.87 46.20
CA ALA A 2 -51.88 18.30 45.13
C ALA A 2 -51.32 17.07 44.39
N ARG A 3 -51.45 17.01 43.06
CA ARG A 3 -50.99 15.88 42.25
C ARG A 3 -49.68 16.25 41.55
N VAL A 4 -48.55 15.98 42.23
CA VAL A 4 -47.22 16.21 41.66
C VAL A 4 -46.97 15.19 40.53
N THR A 5 -46.99 15.65 39.29
CA THR A 5 -46.58 14.87 38.13
C THR A 5 -45.07 14.92 38.00
N GLN A 6 -44.38 13.80 38.27
CA GLN A 6 -42.98 13.64 37.86
C GLN A 6 -42.88 13.73 36.34
N VAL A 7 -42.04 14.65 35.84
CA VAL A 7 -41.60 14.67 34.44
C VAL A 7 -40.44 13.67 34.30
N THR A 8 -40.59 12.71 33.40
CA THR A 8 -39.65 11.58 33.28
C THR A 8 -38.47 11.93 32.37
N GLU A 9 -37.29 12.21 32.92
CA GLU A 9 -36.05 12.53 32.18
C GLU A 9 -35.42 11.32 31.44
N ARG A 10 -36.19 10.55 30.67
CA ARG A 10 -35.71 9.38 29.89
C ARG A 10 -35.42 9.67 28.41
N SER A 11 -35.82 10.84 27.91
CA SER A 11 -35.70 11.21 26.49
C SER A 11 -34.27 11.33 25.91
N PRO A 12 -33.23 11.83 26.62
CA PRO A 12 -31.94 12.13 25.96
C PRO A 12 -31.14 10.89 25.58
N MET A 13 -31.17 9.83 26.40
CA MET A 13 -30.40 8.60 26.14
C MET A 13 -30.84 7.88 24.86
N LEU A 14 -32.15 7.72 24.64
CA LEU A 14 -32.70 7.04 23.46
C LEU A 14 -32.32 7.75 22.14
N SER A 15 -32.18 9.08 22.18
CA SER A 15 -31.70 9.86 21.03
C SER A 15 -30.21 9.64 20.75
N ALA A 16 -29.38 9.67 21.79
CA ALA A 16 -27.94 9.45 21.70
C ALA A 16 -27.55 8.00 21.30
N GLU A 17 -28.36 7.01 21.67
CA GLU A 17 -28.18 5.62 21.24
C GLU A 17 -28.61 5.42 19.79
N ARG A 18 -29.73 6.03 19.37
CA ARG A 18 -30.21 5.99 17.98
C ARG A 18 -29.28 6.72 17.00
N SER A 19 -28.66 7.84 17.41
CA SER A 19 -27.66 8.51 16.58
C SER A 19 -26.37 7.69 16.49
N ARG A 20 -25.91 7.08 17.58
CA ARG A 20 -24.74 6.18 17.58
C ARG A 20 -24.96 4.96 16.69
N SER A 21 -26.12 4.30 16.75
CA SER A 21 -26.38 3.13 15.89
C SER A 21 -26.48 3.52 14.41
N ALA A 22 -27.05 4.68 14.06
CA ALA A 22 -27.06 5.21 12.70
C ALA A 22 -25.64 5.52 12.16
N VAL A 23 -24.75 6.09 13.00
CA VAL A 23 -23.34 6.32 12.64
C VAL A 23 -22.61 4.99 12.39
N LEU A 24 -22.80 3.98 13.26
CA LEU A 24 -22.18 2.66 13.08
C LEU A 24 -22.74 1.93 11.85
N ALA A 25 -24.04 2.02 11.57
CA ALA A 25 -24.65 1.43 10.39
C ALA A 25 -24.13 2.08 9.09
N SER A 26 -24.03 3.41 9.03
CA SER A 26 -23.47 4.10 7.86
C SER A 26 -21.98 3.83 7.65
N ALA A 27 -21.20 3.68 8.73
CA ALA A 27 -19.81 3.23 8.67
C ALA A 27 -19.68 1.79 8.13
N PHE A 28 -20.52 0.86 8.60
CA PHE A 28 -20.60 -0.51 8.07
C PHE A 28 -20.91 -0.54 6.57
N VAL A 29 -21.97 0.18 6.16
CA VAL A 29 -22.38 0.28 4.75
C VAL A 29 -21.27 0.87 3.86
N ARG A 30 -20.49 1.84 4.36
CA ARG A 30 -19.30 2.36 3.65
C ARG A 30 -18.18 1.33 3.50
N GLY A 31 -17.98 0.45 4.48
CA GLY A 31 -17.08 -0.70 4.36
C GLY A 31 -17.50 -1.66 3.24
N THR A 32 -18.79 -2.00 3.21
CA THR A 32 -19.38 -2.87 2.17
C THR A 32 -19.28 -2.24 0.76
N PHE A 33 -19.57 -0.95 0.61
CA PHE A 33 -19.38 -0.25 -0.66
C PHE A 33 -17.90 -0.18 -1.09
N ALA A 34 -16.96 0.02 -0.18
CA ALA A 34 -15.53 0.03 -0.50
C ALA A 34 -15.04 -1.32 -1.03
N ALA A 35 -15.46 -2.42 -0.42
CA ALA A 35 -15.17 -3.77 -0.91
C ALA A 35 -15.85 -4.03 -2.27
N GLY A 36 -17.14 -3.71 -2.39
CA GLY A 36 -17.92 -3.90 -3.62
C GLY A 36 -17.39 -3.10 -4.82
N LEU A 37 -16.91 -1.87 -4.61
CA LEU A 37 -16.27 -1.07 -5.65
C LEU A 37 -14.91 -1.65 -6.07
N GLY A 38 -14.10 -2.12 -5.10
CA GLY A 38 -12.81 -2.76 -5.39
C GLY A 38 -12.97 -4.07 -6.17
N LEU A 39 -13.97 -4.88 -5.80
CA LEU A 39 -14.33 -6.11 -6.51
C LEU A 39 -14.88 -5.78 -7.90
N GLY A 40 -15.85 -4.88 -7.99
CA GLY A 40 -16.50 -4.49 -9.24
C GLY A 40 -15.52 -3.97 -10.30
N ALA A 41 -14.50 -3.21 -9.88
CA ALA A 41 -13.44 -2.75 -10.80
C ALA A 41 -12.63 -3.91 -11.40
N ILE A 42 -12.25 -4.91 -10.60
CA ILE A 42 -11.54 -6.12 -11.08
C ILE A 42 -12.48 -6.97 -11.96
N THR A 43 -13.73 -7.17 -11.54
CA THR A 43 -14.73 -7.90 -12.31
C THR A 43 -14.99 -7.27 -13.67
N VAL A 44 -15.12 -5.94 -13.77
CA VAL A 44 -15.29 -5.25 -15.06
C VAL A 44 -14.06 -5.45 -15.95
N LEU A 45 -12.84 -5.32 -15.41
CA LEU A 45 -11.61 -5.55 -16.17
C LEU A 45 -11.54 -6.98 -16.73
N VAL A 46 -11.77 -7.99 -15.89
CA VAL A 46 -11.74 -9.41 -16.28
C VAL A 46 -12.86 -9.75 -17.25
N MET A 47 -14.07 -9.23 -17.06
CA MET A 47 -15.20 -9.46 -17.98
C MET A 47 -14.99 -8.81 -19.35
N VAL A 48 -14.46 -7.58 -19.43
CA VAL A 48 -14.10 -6.94 -20.71
C VAL A 48 -13.04 -7.75 -21.44
N LEU A 49 -12.04 -8.25 -20.71
CA LEU A 49 -10.95 -9.04 -21.26
C LEU A 49 -11.41 -10.43 -21.75
N TRP A 50 -12.34 -11.05 -21.02
CA TRP A 50 -13.02 -12.30 -21.42
C TRP A 50 -13.91 -12.10 -22.65
N ILE A 51 -14.75 -11.05 -22.69
CA ILE A 51 -15.57 -10.70 -23.87
C ILE A 51 -14.69 -10.41 -25.10
N SER A 52 -13.49 -9.85 -24.88
CA SER A 52 -12.50 -9.59 -25.94
C SER A 52 -11.74 -10.84 -26.38
N SER A 53 -11.83 -11.95 -25.64
CA SER A 53 -11.20 -13.21 -26.01
C SER A 53 -12.13 -14.00 -26.93
N SER A 54 -11.66 -14.28 -28.16
CA SER A 54 -12.42 -14.95 -29.23
C SER A 54 -12.60 -16.46 -29.03
N SER A 55 -12.58 -16.93 -27.77
CA SER A 55 -12.61 -18.34 -27.36
C SER A 55 -13.60 -18.48 -26.19
N PRO A 56 -14.91 -18.62 -26.47
CA PRO A 56 -15.97 -18.57 -25.46
C PRO A 56 -16.12 -19.85 -24.61
N ASP A 57 -15.16 -20.79 -24.73
CA ASP A 57 -15.22 -22.15 -24.19
C ASP A 57 -15.33 -22.17 -22.65
N SER A 58 -14.85 -21.11 -21.99
CA SER A 58 -15.20 -20.81 -20.60
C SER A 58 -16.38 -19.86 -20.56
N GLY A 59 -17.54 -20.31 -20.08
CA GLY A 59 -18.70 -19.45 -19.82
C GLY A 59 -18.42 -18.36 -18.76
N PRO A 60 -19.28 -17.34 -18.63
CA PRO A 60 -19.01 -16.14 -17.82
C PRO A 60 -18.75 -16.42 -16.33
N GLY A 61 -19.26 -17.54 -15.79
CA GLY A 61 -18.93 -17.99 -14.44
C GLY A 61 -17.43 -18.24 -14.21
N GLY A 62 -16.69 -18.67 -15.23
CA GLY A 62 -15.24 -18.83 -15.16
C GLY A 62 -14.53 -17.48 -15.00
N ALA A 63 -14.92 -16.48 -15.79
CA ALA A 63 -14.40 -15.12 -15.69
C ALA A 63 -14.73 -14.47 -14.33
N LEU A 64 -15.94 -14.70 -13.80
CA LEU A 64 -16.33 -14.25 -12.46
C LEU A 64 -15.50 -14.93 -11.36
N HIS A 65 -15.24 -16.24 -11.46
CA HIS A 65 -14.35 -16.96 -10.54
C HIS A 65 -12.89 -16.45 -10.58
N VAL A 66 -12.37 -16.13 -11.77
CA VAL A 66 -11.04 -15.52 -11.90
C VAL A 66 -11.01 -14.12 -11.25
N ALA A 67 -12.05 -13.30 -11.47
CA ALA A 67 -12.14 -11.98 -10.85
C ALA A 67 -12.21 -12.02 -9.31
N THR A 68 -12.99 -12.95 -8.74
CA THR A 68 -13.12 -13.10 -7.29
C THR A 68 -11.86 -13.68 -6.66
N GLY A 69 -11.25 -14.71 -7.27
CA GLY A 69 -9.94 -15.24 -6.84
C GLY A 69 -8.86 -14.16 -6.88
N LEU A 70 -8.75 -13.41 -7.97
CA LEU A 70 -7.76 -12.34 -8.14
C LEU A 70 -7.98 -11.18 -7.14
N TRP A 71 -9.23 -10.83 -6.81
CA TRP A 71 -9.53 -9.84 -5.77
C TRP A 71 -9.21 -10.35 -4.36
N LEU A 72 -9.41 -11.64 -4.05
CA LEU A 72 -8.99 -12.26 -2.79
C LEU A 72 -7.45 -12.30 -2.67
N LEU A 73 -6.75 -12.68 -3.74
CA LEU A 73 -5.29 -12.66 -3.80
C LEU A 73 -4.73 -11.24 -3.63
N ALA A 74 -5.42 -10.21 -4.13
CA ALA A 74 -5.08 -8.80 -3.88
C ALA A 74 -5.27 -8.33 -2.41
N HIS A 75 -5.78 -9.19 -1.52
CA HIS A 75 -5.77 -9.01 -0.07
C HIS A 75 -4.76 -9.93 0.65
N GLY A 76 -4.00 -10.73 -0.10
CA GLY A 76 -3.09 -11.75 0.42
C GLY A 76 -3.76 -13.05 0.86
N ALA A 77 -4.99 -13.33 0.43
CA ALA A 77 -5.55 -14.68 0.58
C ALA A 77 -4.78 -15.65 -0.32
N GLU A 78 -4.47 -16.83 0.20
CA GLU A 78 -3.80 -17.90 -0.54
C GLU A 78 -4.82 -18.63 -1.41
N LEU A 79 -4.61 -18.65 -2.73
CA LEU A 79 -5.44 -19.44 -3.64
C LEU A 79 -4.86 -20.83 -3.79
N VAL A 80 -5.70 -21.85 -3.91
CA VAL A 80 -5.26 -23.24 -4.05
C VAL A 80 -5.68 -23.77 -5.42
N ARG A 81 -4.71 -24.14 -6.28
CA ARG A 81 -4.99 -24.90 -7.50
C ARG A 81 -5.34 -26.33 -7.11
N THR A 82 -6.58 -26.75 -7.36
CA THR A 82 -7.02 -28.14 -7.14
C THR A 82 -6.62 -29.05 -8.30
N GLU A 83 -6.81 -28.56 -9.54
CA GLU A 83 -6.52 -29.31 -10.76
C GLU A 83 -5.03 -29.23 -11.09
N THR A 84 -4.26 -30.21 -10.64
CA THR A 84 -2.81 -30.31 -10.91
C THR A 84 -2.45 -31.68 -11.49
N LEU A 85 -1.42 -31.72 -12.34
CA LEU A 85 -0.94 -32.96 -12.97
C LEU A 85 -0.40 -33.99 -11.95
N SER A 86 -0.09 -33.57 -10.73
CA SER A 86 0.32 -34.44 -9.62
C SER A 86 -0.84 -34.87 -8.72
N GLY A 87 -2.07 -34.40 -8.96
CA GLY A 87 -3.24 -34.63 -8.10
C GLY A 87 -3.15 -34.02 -6.70
N HIS A 88 -2.11 -33.21 -6.43
CA HIS A 88 -1.88 -32.58 -5.13
C HIS A 88 -2.22 -31.08 -5.21
N PRO A 89 -2.97 -30.51 -4.23
CA PRO A 89 -3.29 -29.09 -4.21
C PRO A 89 -2.02 -28.22 -4.21
N ALA A 90 -1.95 -27.22 -5.09
CA ALA A 90 -0.78 -26.35 -5.23
C ALA A 90 -1.13 -24.90 -4.88
N PRO A 91 -0.53 -24.32 -3.81
CA PRO A 91 -0.85 -22.97 -3.36
C PRO A 91 -0.28 -21.88 -4.29
N VAL A 92 -0.97 -20.75 -4.33
CA VAL A 92 -0.62 -19.53 -5.07
C VAL A 92 -0.89 -18.35 -4.14
N ALA A 93 0.17 -17.91 -3.45
CA ALA A 93 0.13 -16.86 -2.43
C ALA A 93 0.88 -15.57 -2.84
N THR A 94 1.61 -15.58 -3.96
CA THR A 94 2.37 -14.40 -4.41
C THR A 94 1.44 -13.28 -4.88
N VAL A 95 1.37 -12.20 -4.10
CA VAL A 95 0.39 -11.11 -4.29
C VAL A 95 0.80 -10.16 -5.41
N PRO A 96 -0.07 -9.84 -6.41
CA PRO A 96 0.20 -8.79 -7.39
C PRO A 96 0.08 -7.40 -6.73
N LEU A 97 1.20 -6.86 -6.22
CA LEU A 97 1.21 -5.69 -5.35
C LEU A 97 0.52 -4.44 -5.93
N LEU A 98 0.58 -4.20 -7.25
CA LEU A 98 -0.11 -3.06 -7.86
C LEU A 98 -1.63 -3.16 -7.72
N LEU A 99 -2.18 -4.38 -7.76
CA LEU A 99 -3.61 -4.63 -7.71
C LEU A 99 -4.19 -4.40 -6.31
N THR A 100 -3.36 -4.53 -5.26
CA THR A 100 -3.72 -4.22 -3.86
C THR A 100 -4.04 -2.73 -3.67
N VAL A 101 -3.48 -1.84 -4.50
CA VAL A 101 -3.52 -0.39 -4.28
C VAL A 101 -4.96 0.14 -4.28
N LEU A 102 -5.82 -0.34 -5.19
CA LEU A 102 -7.20 0.13 -5.30
C LEU A 102 -8.09 -0.36 -4.13
N PRO A 103 -8.18 -1.67 -3.80
CA PRO A 103 -8.94 -2.14 -2.64
C PRO A 103 -8.50 -1.49 -1.32
N LEU A 104 -7.19 -1.33 -1.09
CA LEU A 104 -6.66 -0.74 0.13
C LEU A 104 -6.87 0.79 0.19
N TRP A 105 -6.76 1.51 -0.93
CA TRP A 105 -7.12 2.93 -0.97
C TRP A 105 -8.60 3.16 -0.67
N LEU A 106 -9.48 2.31 -1.21
CA LEU A 106 -10.92 2.36 -0.91
C LEU A 106 -11.21 2.05 0.57
N ALA A 107 -10.54 1.06 1.17
CA ALA A 107 -10.67 0.73 2.60
C ALA A 107 -10.16 1.86 3.51
N TYR A 108 -8.99 2.44 3.20
CA TYR A 108 -8.43 3.60 3.91
C TYR A 108 -9.39 4.79 3.85
N ARG A 109 -9.93 5.08 2.66
CA ARG A 109 -10.90 6.16 2.46
C ARG A 109 -12.18 5.90 3.24
N ALA A 110 -12.75 4.70 3.19
CA ALA A 110 -13.95 4.37 3.97
C ALA A 110 -13.73 4.53 5.48
N GLY A 111 -12.55 4.15 6.00
CA GLY A 111 -12.16 4.40 7.39
C GLY A 111 -12.04 5.90 7.71
N ARG A 112 -11.39 6.68 6.84
CA ARG A 112 -11.23 8.13 6.99
C ARG A 112 -12.60 8.85 6.98
N ASP A 113 -13.31 8.76 5.87
CA ASP A 113 -14.52 9.53 5.57
C ASP A 113 -15.63 9.23 6.61
N SER A 114 -15.68 8.02 7.17
CA SER A 114 -16.66 7.59 8.21
C SER A 114 -16.46 8.23 9.58
N THR A 115 -15.46 9.09 9.74
CA THR A 115 -15.22 9.85 10.98
C THR A 115 -15.48 11.34 10.84
N GLU A 116 -15.61 11.84 9.60
CA GLU A 116 -15.89 13.25 9.30
C GLU A 116 -17.40 13.58 9.41
N SER A 117 -18.26 12.55 9.40
CA SER A 117 -19.72 12.67 9.57
C SER A 117 -20.20 12.74 11.02
N GLY A 118 -19.30 12.72 12.00
CA GLY A 118 -19.62 12.88 13.43
C GLY A 118 -19.27 14.28 13.92
N GLY A 119 -20.24 15.00 14.49
CA GLY A 119 -20.06 16.37 15.00
C GLY A 119 -18.90 16.49 16.01
N ALA A 120 -18.16 17.59 15.94
CA ALA A 120 -16.82 17.74 16.53
C ALA A 120 -16.77 17.89 18.08
N GLU A 121 -17.90 17.74 18.77
CA GLU A 121 -18.09 18.23 20.14
C GLU A 121 -18.19 17.12 21.23
N ASP A 122 -18.18 15.83 20.86
CA ASP A 122 -18.36 14.73 21.83
C ASP A 122 -17.03 14.23 22.46
N PRO A 123 -16.76 14.47 23.76
CA PRO A 123 -15.57 13.98 24.45
C PRO A 123 -15.51 12.44 24.58
N ALA A 124 -16.59 11.70 24.29
CA ALA A 124 -16.57 10.23 24.19
C ALA A 124 -15.84 9.71 22.93
N GLY A 125 -15.37 10.60 22.04
CA GLY A 125 -14.86 10.31 20.70
C GLY A 125 -13.83 9.18 20.54
N ARG A 126 -13.08 8.78 21.58
CA ARG A 126 -12.15 7.62 21.52
C ARG A 126 -12.88 6.27 21.46
N ARG A 127 -14.04 6.12 22.12
CA ARG A 127 -14.86 4.90 22.00
C ARG A 127 -15.60 4.86 20.66
N SER A 128 -16.04 6.02 20.16
CA SER A 128 -16.59 6.18 18.81
C SER A 128 -15.57 5.79 17.72
N ALA A 129 -14.29 6.19 17.86
CA ALA A 129 -13.24 5.85 16.92
C ALA A 129 -13.06 4.34 16.67
N VAL A 130 -13.02 3.54 17.75
CA VAL A 130 -12.90 2.08 17.66
C VAL A 130 -14.18 1.48 17.08
N GLY A 131 -15.36 1.95 17.51
CA GLY A 131 -16.64 1.50 16.96
C GLY A 131 -16.75 1.69 15.44
N VAL A 132 -16.39 2.88 14.92
CA VAL A 132 -16.36 3.16 13.48
C VAL A 132 -15.34 2.27 12.76
N CYS A 133 -14.14 2.09 13.32
CA CYS A 133 -13.11 1.21 12.74
C CYS A 133 -13.60 -0.24 12.61
N CYS A 134 -14.21 -0.78 13.67
CA CYS A 134 -14.79 -2.12 13.67
C CYS A 134 -15.98 -2.22 12.70
N ALA A 135 -16.85 -1.20 12.63
CA ALA A 135 -18.00 -1.20 11.74
C ALA A 135 -17.58 -1.23 10.25
N VAL A 136 -16.69 -0.32 9.82
CA VAL A 136 -16.15 -0.30 8.45
C VAL A 136 -15.46 -1.63 8.13
N SER A 137 -14.64 -2.15 9.05
CA SER A 137 -13.93 -3.42 8.85
C SER A 137 -14.91 -4.60 8.73
N ALA A 138 -15.93 -4.68 9.58
CA ALA A 138 -16.94 -5.74 9.51
C ALA A 138 -17.76 -5.68 8.21
N GLY A 139 -18.14 -4.47 7.75
CA GLY A 139 -18.83 -4.29 6.48
C GLY A 139 -18.00 -4.69 5.26
N TYR A 140 -16.68 -4.49 5.33
CA TYR A 140 -15.74 -4.92 4.30
C TYR A 140 -15.52 -6.45 4.34
N LEU A 141 -15.28 -7.00 5.52
CA LEU A 141 -14.95 -8.42 5.71
C LEU A 141 -16.16 -9.34 5.49
N LEU A 142 -17.40 -8.84 5.65
CA LEU A 142 -18.59 -9.56 5.20
C LEU A 142 -18.59 -9.79 3.67
N VAL A 143 -18.11 -8.81 2.89
CA VAL A 143 -17.94 -8.98 1.44
C VAL A 143 -16.80 -9.95 1.15
N VAL A 144 -15.67 -9.87 1.86
CA VAL A 144 -14.57 -10.86 1.74
C VAL A 144 -15.09 -12.29 1.96
N LEU A 145 -15.88 -12.51 3.02
CA LEU A 145 -16.46 -13.81 3.33
C LEU A 145 -17.48 -14.27 2.26
N GLY A 146 -18.33 -13.38 1.76
CA GLY A 146 -19.28 -13.69 0.69
C GLY A 146 -18.60 -14.04 -0.64
N VAL A 147 -17.54 -13.31 -0.99
CA VAL A 147 -16.72 -13.56 -2.19
C VAL A 147 -15.95 -14.87 -2.07
N ALA A 148 -15.36 -15.14 -0.90
CA ALA A 148 -14.70 -16.42 -0.63
C ALA A 148 -15.70 -17.59 -0.64
N ALA A 149 -16.92 -17.42 -0.13
CA ALA A 149 -17.97 -18.43 -0.17
C ALA A 149 -18.41 -18.76 -1.60
N TYR A 150 -18.51 -17.76 -2.49
CA TYR A 150 -18.76 -17.95 -3.92
C TYR A 150 -17.58 -18.65 -4.62
N ALA A 151 -16.35 -18.24 -4.34
CA ALA A 151 -15.13 -18.80 -4.95
C ALA A 151 -14.85 -20.28 -4.58
N ARG A 152 -15.57 -20.86 -3.59
CA ARG A 152 -15.46 -22.28 -3.18
C ARG A 152 -15.70 -23.28 -4.30
N ASN A 153 -16.43 -22.90 -5.35
CA ASN A 153 -16.79 -23.75 -6.48
C ASN A 153 -16.01 -23.39 -7.77
N SER A 154 -14.90 -22.66 -7.63
CA SER A 154 -13.90 -22.47 -8.68
C SER A 154 -12.80 -23.56 -8.62
N GLY A 155 -11.94 -23.63 -9.63
CA GLY A 155 -10.68 -24.40 -9.58
C GLY A 155 -9.51 -23.67 -8.89
N LEU A 156 -9.79 -22.50 -8.29
CA LEU A 156 -8.85 -21.63 -7.56
C LEU A 156 -9.48 -21.12 -6.24
N PRO A 157 -10.07 -21.98 -5.38
CA PRO A 157 -10.64 -21.54 -4.11
C PRO A 157 -9.56 -20.96 -3.19
N ALA A 158 -9.92 -19.95 -2.40
CA ALA A 158 -9.05 -19.45 -1.33
C ALA A 158 -9.00 -20.43 -0.15
N ASP A 159 -7.82 -20.63 0.43
CA ASP A 159 -7.67 -21.38 1.68
C ASP A 159 -8.39 -20.66 2.84
N ARG A 160 -9.03 -21.45 3.71
CA ARG A 160 -9.89 -20.96 4.79
C ARG A 160 -9.11 -20.37 5.97
N ALA A 161 -7.90 -20.85 6.24
CA ALA A 161 -7.03 -20.27 7.26
C ALA A 161 -6.46 -18.92 6.77
N SER A 162 -6.05 -18.86 5.49
CA SER A 162 -5.52 -17.64 4.87
C SER A 162 -6.49 -16.46 4.90
N LEU A 163 -7.82 -16.68 4.94
CA LEU A 163 -8.81 -15.60 5.03
C LEU A 163 -8.72 -14.80 6.35
N ALA A 164 -8.30 -15.44 7.45
CA ALA A 164 -8.15 -14.77 8.74
C ALA A 164 -6.85 -13.93 8.81
N PHE A 165 -5.78 -14.38 8.15
CA PHE A 165 -4.52 -13.68 8.05
C PHE A 165 -3.79 -14.06 6.76
N PRO A 166 -3.36 -13.10 5.92
CA PRO A 166 -3.34 -11.65 6.14
C PRO A 166 -4.62 -10.79 5.91
N PRO A 167 -5.67 -11.14 5.13
CA PRO A 167 -6.72 -10.20 4.69
C PRO A 167 -7.41 -9.43 5.81
N ALA A 168 -7.86 -10.10 6.87
CA ALA A 168 -8.59 -9.43 7.95
C ALA A 168 -7.72 -8.42 8.71
N VAL A 169 -6.46 -8.77 8.98
CA VAL A 169 -5.49 -7.87 9.63
C VAL A 169 -5.14 -6.70 8.71
N LEU A 170 -4.93 -6.95 7.42
CA LEU A 170 -4.63 -5.93 6.42
C LEU A 170 -5.76 -4.90 6.31
N VAL A 171 -7.01 -5.35 6.16
CA VAL A 171 -8.20 -4.47 6.11
C VAL A 171 -8.33 -3.65 7.40
N VAL A 172 -8.24 -4.28 8.58
CA VAL A 172 -8.36 -3.59 9.87
C VAL A 172 -7.28 -2.52 10.05
N LEU A 173 -6.01 -2.83 9.72
CA LEU A 173 -4.90 -1.86 9.81
C LEU A 173 -5.07 -0.67 8.86
N VAL A 174 -5.52 -0.93 7.62
CA VAL A 174 -5.70 0.11 6.59
C VAL A 174 -6.91 1.01 6.90
N VAL A 175 -8.02 0.42 7.38
CA VAL A 175 -9.17 1.18 7.92
C VAL A 175 -8.74 2.01 9.13
N ALA A 176 -8.00 1.43 10.09
CA ALA A 176 -7.50 2.13 11.26
C ALA A 176 -6.58 3.30 10.90
N ALA A 177 -5.74 3.15 9.88
CA ALA A 177 -4.89 4.23 9.36
C ALA A 177 -5.73 5.40 8.82
N GLY A 178 -6.86 5.13 8.15
CA GLY A 178 -7.83 6.15 7.72
C GLY A 178 -8.49 6.87 8.90
N VAL A 179 -9.01 6.10 9.86
CA VAL A 179 -9.64 6.53 11.12
C VAL A 179 -8.69 7.35 12.02
N TRP A 180 -7.37 7.15 11.87
CA TRP A 180 -6.30 7.89 12.53
C TRP A 180 -5.88 9.16 11.76
N ALA A 181 -5.84 9.09 10.42
CA ALA A 181 -5.45 10.19 9.55
C ALA A 181 -6.49 11.33 9.48
N SER A 182 -7.78 11.03 9.67
CA SER A 182 -8.83 12.05 9.81
C SER A 182 -8.67 12.85 11.12
N ARG A 183 -8.36 12.18 12.23
CA ARG A 183 -8.22 12.78 13.58
C ARG A 183 -6.90 13.54 13.81
N GLY A 184 -6.19 13.92 12.75
CA GLY A 184 -4.91 14.64 12.86
C GLY A 184 -3.77 13.78 13.42
N ARG A 185 -3.81 12.45 13.25
CA ARG A 185 -2.76 11.50 13.66
C ARG A 185 -2.40 11.56 15.15
N PRO A 186 -3.33 11.27 16.07
CA PRO A 186 -3.07 11.30 17.50
C PRO A 186 -2.07 10.21 17.91
N TRP A 187 -0.85 10.61 18.31
CA TRP A 187 0.21 9.70 18.76
C TRP A 187 0.03 9.18 20.19
N GLY A 188 -0.71 9.91 21.05
CA GLY A 188 -0.86 9.61 22.47
C GLY A 188 -1.30 8.17 22.80
N PRO A 189 -2.34 7.60 22.15
CA PRO A 189 -2.77 6.23 22.43
C PRO A 189 -1.74 5.16 22.03
N VAL A 190 -0.96 5.40 20.98
CA VAL A 190 0.12 4.49 20.53
C VAL A 190 1.27 4.50 21.54
N LEU A 191 1.60 5.69 22.05
CA LEU A 191 2.66 5.90 23.04
C LEU A 191 2.27 5.52 24.47
N ALA A 192 0.99 5.28 24.77
CA ALA A 192 0.53 4.88 26.11
C ALA A 192 1.16 3.56 26.60
N TRP A 193 1.56 2.69 25.67
CA TRP A 193 2.28 1.43 25.92
C TRP A 193 3.81 1.60 25.96
N ALA A 194 4.35 2.77 25.60
CA ALA A 194 5.78 3.05 25.65
C ALA A 194 6.23 3.47 27.06
N PRO A 195 7.51 3.27 27.43
CA PRO A 195 8.02 3.68 28.74
C PRO A 195 7.79 5.18 29.02
N LEU A 196 7.55 5.54 30.30
CA LEU A 196 7.27 6.93 30.73
C LEU A 196 8.22 7.97 30.13
N ARG A 197 9.52 7.68 30.07
CA ARG A 197 10.54 8.58 29.49
C ARG A 197 10.33 8.85 27.99
N VAL A 198 9.72 7.92 27.25
CA VAL A 198 9.32 8.08 25.84
C VAL A 198 8.04 8.89 25.73
N GLN A 199 7.09 8.73 26.66
CA GLN A 199 5.89 9.57 26.74
C GLN A 199 6.25 11.04 27.06
N GLU A 200 7.12 11.27 28.04
CA GLU A 200 7.72 12.57 28.37
C GLU A 200 8.53 13.19 27.22
N ALA A 201 9.19 12.36 26.40
CA ALA A 201 9.87 12.82 25.20
C ALA A 201 8.86 13.25 24.11
N ALA A 202 7.84 12.43 23.86
CA ALA A 202 6.83 12.66 22.83
C ALA A 202 5.76 13.72 23.17
N ALA A 203 5.68 14.15 24.44
CA ALA A 203 5.03 15.39 24.82
C ALA A 203 5.71 16.63 24.20
N ARG A 204 7.03 16.58 23.95
CA ARG A 204 7.82 17.69 23.41
C ARG A 204 7.61 17.77 21.90
N ALA A 205 7.18 18.93 21.39
CA ALA A 205 6.95 19.15 19.95
C ALA A 205 8.14 18.75 19.06
N ARG A 206 9.37 18.96 19.56
CA ARG A 206 10.63 18.60 18.86
C ARG A 206 10.81 17.09 18.65
N PHE A 207 10.27 16.23 19.52
CA PHE A 207 10.26 14.78 19.29
C PHE A 207 9.27 14.41 18.17
N ARG A 208 8.07 15.02 18.16
CA ARG A 208 7.07 14.78 17.10
C ARG A 208 7.58 15.23 15.73
N ALA A 209 8.24 16.39 15.66
CA ALA A 209 8.89 16.87 14.45
C ALA A 209 10.04 15.93 13.99
N GLY A 210 10.85 15.43 14.93
CA GLY A 210 11.90 14.44 14.64
C GLY A 210 11.34 13.11 14.14
N LEU A 211 10.26 12.61 14.73
CA LEU A 211 9.56 11.39 14.32
C LEU A 211 8.90 11.53 12.95
N GLU A 212 8.20 12.65 12.69
CA GLU A 212 7.60 12.89 11.37
C GLU A 212 8.69 13.03 10.28
N ALA A 213 9.81 13.67 10.60
CA ALA A 213 10.96 13.73 9.70
C ALA A 213 11.60 12.34 9.48
N ALA A 214 11.72 11.52 10.53
CA ALA A 214 12.21 10.14 10.42
C ALA A 214 11.32 9.32 9.49
N LEU A 215 9.99 9.42 9.65
CA LEU A 215 9.01 8.71 8.82
C LEU A 215 9.01 9.20 7.36
N ARG A 216 9.10 10.52 7.13
CA ARG A 216 9.26 11.09 5.77
C ARG A 216 10.55 10.63 5.11
N ALA A 217 11.67 10.57 5.85
CA ALA A 217 12.96 10.12 5.32
C ALA A 217 13.01 8.60 5.11
N ALA A 218 12.38 7.81 5.98
CA ALA A 218 12.20 6.37 5.81
C ALA A 218 11.35 6.07 4.56
N ALA A 219 10.22 6.74 4.39
CA ALA A 219 9.37 6.62 3.21
C ALA A 219 10.11 7.03 1.92
N ALA A 220 10.91 8.10 1.96
CA ALA A 220 11.75 8.50 0.83
C ALA A 220 12.86 7.47 0.52
N GLY A 221 13.45 6.84 1.54
CA GLY A 221 14.40 5.73 1.37
C GLY A 221 13.76 4.50 0.73
N VAL A 222 12.59 4.07 1.23
CA VAL A 222 11.82 2.95 0.66
C VAL A 222 11.36 3.23 -0.78
N ALA A 223 10.89 4.46 -1.06
CA ALA A 223 10.54 4.87 -2.42
C ALA A 223 11.76 4.89 -3.36
N MET A 224 12.96 5.20 -2.86
CA MET A 224 14.20 5.11 -3.64
C MET A 224 14.66 3.66 -3.84
N LEU A 225 14.44 2.76 -2.87
CA LEU A 225 14.68 1.32 -3.06
C LEU A 225 13.76 0.76 -4.15
N LEU A 226 12.45 1.01 -4.06
CA LEU A 226 11.48 0.57 -5.08
C LEU A 226 11.75 1.22 -6.46
N GLY A 227 12.03 2.52 -6.50
CA GLY A 227 12.32 3.22 -7.76
C GLY A 227 13.63 2.77 -8.41
N GLY A 228 14.67 2.52 -7.60
CA GLY A 228 15.94 1.97 -8.08
C GLY A 228 15.80 0.51 -8.54
N GLY A 229 15.03 -0.30 -7.81
CA GLY A 229 14.67 -1.66 -8.23
C GLY A 229 13.86 -1.70 -9.52
N ALA A 230 12.86 -0.81 -9.68
CA ALA A 230 12.10 -0.68 -10.92
C ALA A 230 13.00 -0.25 -12.11
N LEU A 231 13.99 0.61 -11.87
CA LEU A 231 15.00 0.96 -12.88
C LEU A 231 15.89 -0.24 -13.25
N LEU A 232 16.32 -1.05 -12.27
CA LEU A 232 17.06 -2.29 -12.53
C LEU A 232 16.21 -3.28 -13.35
N VAL A 233 14.92 -3.44 -13.04
CA VAL A 233 13.99 -4.27 -13.84
C VAL A 233 13.86 -3.74 -15.26
N ALA A 234 13.71 -2.43 -15.45
CA ALA A 234 13.63 -1.83 -16.78
C ALA A 234 14.92 -2.06 -17.61
N VAL A 235 16.10 -1.93 -16.99
CA VAL A 235 17.38 -2.24 -17.64
C VAL A 235 17.50 -3.74 -17.95
N ALA A 236 17.09 -4.62 -17.03
CA ALA A 236 17.14 -6.07 -17.25
C ALA A 236 16.18 -6.54 -18.36
N LEU A 237 14.97 -5.96 -18.45
CA LEU A 237 14.02 -6.25 -19.53
C LEU A 237 14.53 -5.79 -20.91
N VAL A 238 15.27 -4.68 -20.98
CA VAL A 238 15.93 -4.23 -22.21
C VAL A 238 17.12 -5.12 -22.57
N TRP A 239 17.86 -5.62 -21.57
CA TRP A 239 19.01 -6.49 -21.78
C TRP A 239 18.62 -7.89 -22.27
N HIS A 240 17.57 -8.49 -21.69
CA HIS A 240 17.08 -9.83 -22.04
C HIS A 240 15.88 -9.78 -23.01
N ALA A 241 15.76 -8.72 -23.82
CA ALA A 241 14.56 -8.43 -24.61
C ALA A 241 14.11 -9.56 -25.54
N GLY A 242 15.05 -10.38 -26.05
CA GLY A 242 14.73 -11.57 -26.86
C GLY A 242 14.01 -12.66 -26.05
N GLU A 243 14.59 -13.08 -24.93
CA GLU A 243 14.03 -14.08 -24.02
C GLU A 243 12.67 -13.65 -23.46
N VAL A 244 12.53 -12.35 -23.13
CA VAL A 244 11.27 -11.71 -22.71
C VAL A 244 10.22 -11.75 -23.83
N GLN A 245 10.61 -11.51 -25.08
CA GLN A 245 9.72 -11.56 -26.24
C GLN A 245 9.30 -13.00 -26.59
N GLU A 246 10.22 -13.96 -26.54
CA GLU A 246 9.94 -15.38 -26.80
C GLU A 246 8.99 -15.96 -25.74
N SER A 247 9.24 -15.69 -24.46
CA SER A 247 8.33 -16.04 -23.36
C SER A 247 6.94 -15.42 -23.57
N PHE A 248 6.87 -14.13 -23.94
CA PHE A 248 5.61 -13.44 -24.17
C PHE A 248 4.80 -14.00 -25.36
N LEU A 249 5.46 -14.28 -26.49
CA LEU A 249 4.80 -14.80 -27.68
C LEU A 249 4.37 -16.26 -27.52
N THR A 250 5.15 -17.07 -26.80
CA THR A 250 4.82 -18.46 -26.46
C THR A 250 3.60 -18.52 -25.54
N LEU A 251 3.54 -17.68 -24.51
CA LEU A 251 2.43 -17.64 -23.55
C LEU A 251 1.16 -16.99 -24.13
N ALA A 252 1.27 -16.17 -25.18
CA ALA A 252 0.16 -15.36 -25.70
C ALA A 252 0.09 -15.29 -27.24
N GLY A 253 -0.39 -16.37 -27.86
CA GLY A 253 -0.64 -16.43 -29.31
C GLY A 253 -1.66 -15.40 -29.83
N HIS A 254 -2.74 -15.14 -29.08
CA HIS A 254 -3.85 -14.27 -29.49
C HIS A 254 -3.86 -12.90 -28.79
N TRP A 255 -4.41 -11.87 -29.44
CA TRP A 255 -4.37 -10.47 -28.97
C TRP A 255 -4.96 -10.25 -27.57
N ALA A 256 -6.09 -10.89 -27.23
CA ALA A 256 -6.64 -10.79 -25.88
C ALA A 256 -5.68 -11.39 -24.83
N GLY A 257 -5.11 -12.57 -25.10
CA GLY A 257 -4.08 -13.18 -24.24
C GLY A 257 -2.85 -12.29 -24.06
N ARG A 258 -2.42 -11.57 -25.11
CA ARG A 258 -1.33 -10.59 -25.03
C ARG A 258 -1.66 -9.45 -24.08
N ILE A 259 -2.90 -8.96 -24.12
CA ILE A 259 -3.39 -7.96 -23.17
C ILE A 259 -3.47 -8.56 -21.75
N CYS A 260 -3.92 -9.81 -21.57
CA CYS A 260 -3.88 -10.50 -20.27
C CYS A 260 -2.47 -10.51 -19.67
N VAL A 261 -1.48 -10.98 -20.43
CA VAL A 261 -0.10 -11.14 -19.96
C VAL A 261 0.57 -9.78 -19.71
N LEU A 262 0.30 -8.75 -20.54
CA LEU A 262 0.79 -7.39 -20.28
C LEU A 262 0.18 -6.78 -19.01
N LEU A 263 -1.13 -6.94 -18.79
CA LEU A 263 -1.79 -6.46 -17.56
C LEU A 263 -1.30 -7.21 -16.32
N LEU A 264 -1.05 -8.53 -16.44
CA LEU A 264 -0.51 -9.34 -15.36
C LEU A 264 0.95 -8.96 -15.04
N ALA A 265 1.80 -8.80 -16.06
CA ALA A 265 3.16 -8.28 -15.90
C ALA A 265 3.15 -6.91 -15.22
N LEU A 266 2.33 -5.96 -15.68
CA LEU A 266 2.17 -4.65 -15.06
C LEU A 266 1.73 -4.77 -13.58
N ALA A 267 0.82 -5.70 -13.25
CA ALA A 267 0.38 -5.95 -11.88
C ALA A 267 1.51 -6.47 -10.96
N PHE A 268 2.49 -7.18 -11.53
CA PHE A 268 3.69 -7.69 -10.85
C PHE A 268 4.91 -6.74 -10.90
N VAL A 269 4.88 -5.61 -11.62
CA VAL A 269 6.02 -4.66 -11.66
C VAL A 269 6.50 -4.23 -10.26
N PRO A 270 5.64 -3.90 -9.27
CA PRO A 270 6.12 -3.54 -7.94
C PRO A 270 6.76 -4.71 -7.16
N ASN A 271 6.41 -5.96 -7.50
CA ASN A 271 7.07 -7.15 -6.97
C ASN A 271 8.48 -7.26 -7.54
N ALA A 272 8.61 -7.29 -8.86
CA ALA A 272 9.90 -7.36 -9.54
C ALA A 272 10.83 -6.20 -9.09
N ALA A 273 10.28 -4.99 -8.89
CA ALA A 273 11.02 -3.86 -8.33
C ALA A 273 11.53 -4.13 -6.90
N MET A 274 10.71 -4.73 -6.03
CA MET A 274 11.15 -5.11 -4.68
C MET A 274 12.19 -6.24 -4.69
N TRP A 275 12.11 -7.18 -5.64
CA TRP A 275 13.08 -8.28 -5.82
C TRP A 275 14.42 -7.75 -6.37
N ALA A 276 14.40 -6.82 -7.32
CA ALA A 276 15.60 -6.15 -7.79
C ALA A 276 16.22 -5.24 -6.70
N ALA A 277 15.40 -4.66 -5.82
CA ALA A 277 15.88 -3.94 -4.65
C ALA A 277 16.53 -4.88 -3.61
N SER A 278 15.97 -6.07 -3.36
CA SER A 278 16.57 -7.06 -2.45
C SER A 278 17.85 -7.68 -3.02
N TYR A 279 17.93 -7.81 -4.35
CA TYR A 279 19.16 -8.12 -5.08
C TYR A 279 20.24 -7.05 -4.82
N GLY A 280 19.97 -5.78 -5.12
CA GLY A 280 20.91 -4.67 -4.87
C GLY A 280 21.31 -4.49 -3.40
N LEU A 281 20.45 -4.87 -2.45
CA LEU A 281 20.74 -4.89 -1.02
C LEU A 281 21.72 -6.00 -0.59
N GLY A 282 21.87 -7.07 -1.37
CA GLY A 282 22.70 -8.24 -1.07
C GLY A 282 21.93 -9.56 -0.90
N PRO A 283 20.86 -9.63 -0.07
CA PRO A 283 20.15 -10.89 0.21
C PRO A 283 19.50 -11.59 -0.99
N GLY A 284 19.24 -10.88 -2.10
CA GLY A 284 18.67 -11.50 -3.28
C GLY A 284 17.18 -11.84 -3.17
N PHE A 285 16.76 -12.81 -3.98
CA PHE A 285 15.41 -13.39 -3.96
C PHE A 285 15.45 -14.86 -4.34
N ALA A 286 14.50 -15.64 -3.82
CA ALA A 286 14.33 -17.06 -4.14
C ALA A 286 13.55 -17.23 -5.46
N LEU A 287 13.98 -18.21 -6.24
CA LEU A 287 13.36 -18.68 -7.48
C LEU A 287 13.05 -20.18 -7.35
N GLY A 288 12.49 -20.52 -6.20
CA GLY A 288 12.28 -21.87 -5.70
C GLY A 288 13.17 -22.19 -4.49
N THR A 289 12.76 -23.19 -3.72
CA THR A 289 13.35 -23.58 -2.41
C THR A 289 14.83 -23.96 -2.45
N ALA A 290 15.37 -24.27 -3.63
CA ALA A 290 16.76 -24.66 -3.83
C ALA A 290 17.56 -23.67 -4.71
N SER A 291 17.03 -22.49 -5.04
CA SER A 291 17.70 -21.54 -5.95
C SER A 291 17.47 -20.08 -5.56
N THR A 292 18.56 -19.32 -5.44
CA THR A 292 18.55 -17.92 -4.98
C THR A 292 19.45 -17.05 -5.85
N ALA A 293 18.88 -15.95 -6.36
CA ALA A 293 19.59 -14.98 -7.20
C ALA A 293 20.13 -13.83 -6.33
N THR A 294 21.46 -13.71 -6.24
CA THR A 294 22.16 -12.65 -5.48
C THR A 294 23.16 -11.91 -6.39
N PRO A 295 23.63 -10.69 -6.04
CA PRO A 295 24.63 -9.97 -6.84
C PRO A 295 26.00 -10.66 -6.87
N LEU A 296 26.28 -11.60 -5.96
CA LEU A 296 27.56 -12.32 -5.89
C LEU A 296 27.50 -13.69 -6.59
N THR A 297 26.33 -14.32 -6.63
CA THR A 297 26.10 -15.63 -7.26
C THR A 297 24.61 -15.88 -7.48
N PHE A 298 24.27 -16.60 -8.55
CA PHE A 298 22.98 -17.23 -8.73
C PHE A 298 23.20 -18.75 -8.85
N GLY A 299 22.76 -19.48 -7.82
CA GLY A 299 23.00 -20.92 -7.70
C GLY A 299 21.72 -21.74 -7.59
N GLY A 300 21.86 -23.05 -7.74
CA GLY A 300 20.75 -24.01 -7.73
C GLY A 300 20.07 -24.15 -9.10
N HIS A 301 19.04 -24.99 -9.14
CA HIS A 301 18.22 -25.18 -10.34
C HIS A 301 16.90 -24.41 -10.14
N PRO A 302 16.71 -23.24 -10.78
CA PRO A 302 15.54 -22.40 -10.54
C PRO A 302 14.30 -23.00 -11.21
N ALA A 303 13.21 -23.10 -10.45
CA ALA A 303 11.91 -23.56 -10.95
C ALA A 303 11.12 -22.34 -11.46
N LEU A 304 11.50 -21.83 -12.64
CA LEU A 304 10.90 -20.66 -13.26
C LEU A 304 9.66 -21.06 -14.08
N PRO A 305 8.46 -20.53 -13.79
CA PRO A 305 7.34 -20.55 -14.74
C PRO A 305 7.64 -19.66 -15.94
N ASP A 306 7.17 -20.04 -17.13
CA ASP A 306 7.26 -19.22 -18.34
C ASP A 306 6.47 -17.91 -18.18
N PHE A 307 7.17 -16.83 -17.82
CA PHE A 307 6.57 -15.52 -17.60
C PHE A 307 7.55 -14.39 -17.98
N PRO A 308 7.14 -13.37 -18.76
CA PRO A 308 8.07 -12.39 -19.31
C PRO A 308 8.89 -11.58 -18.30
N LEU A 309 8.41 -11.36 -17.07
CA LEU A 309 9.22 -10.70 -16.03
C LEU A 309 10.29 -11.61 -15.43
N LEU A 310 10.13 -12.93 -15.51
CA LEU A 310 11.08 -13.93 -15.00
C LEU A 310 12.17 -14.26 -16.04
N ALA A 311 11.89 -14.04 -17.33
CA ALA A 311 12.91 -14.07 -18.39
C ALA A 311 13.98 -12.96 -18.27
N ALA A 312 13.78 -11.95 -17.42
CA ALA A 312 14.78 -10.90 -17.14
C ALA A 312 15.62 -11.17 -15.87
N VAL A 313 15.57 -12.39 -15.33
CA VAL A 313 16.43 -12.83 -14.22
C VAL A 313 17.87 -12.98 -14.71
N PRO A 314 18.91 -12.61 -13.92
CA PRO A 314 20.30 -12.80 -14.32
C PRO A 314 20.64 -14.27 -14.65
N ALA A 315 21.60 -14.48 -15.56
CA ALA A 315 22.12 -15.81 -15.84
C ALA A 315 22.74 -16.50 -14.60
N GLN A 316 22.64 -17.84 -14.56
CA GLN A 316 23.18 -18.67 -13.46
C GLN A 316 24.71 -18.64 -13.44
N GLY A 317 25.30 -18.74 -12.23
CA GLY A 317 26.74 -18.74 -12.02
C GLY A 317 27.24 -17.58 -11.14
N PRO A 318 28.56 -17.28 -11.16
CA PRO A 318 29.15 -16.21 -10.36
C PRO A 318 28.73 -14.82 -10.86
N GLY A 319 28.46 -13.91 -9.93
CA GLY A 319 28.05 -12.55 -10.24
C GLY A 319 29.16 -11.72 -10.90
N THR A 320 28.84 -11.05 -12.00
CA THR A 320 29.76 -10.18 -12.75
C THR A 320 29.80 -8.75 -12.18
N ALA A 321 30.74 -7.94 -12.65
CA ALA A 321 30.79 -6.51 -12.32
C ALA A 321 29.50 -5.74 -12.69
N ALA A 322 28.74 -6.19 -13.70
CA ALA A 322 27.44 -5.62 -14.02
C ALA A 322 26.38 -5.96 -12.95
N ASN A 323 26.41 -7.17 -12.39
CA ASN A 323 25.54 -7.55 -11.27
C ASN A 323 25.82 -6.69 -10.03
N TRP A 324 27.10 -6.36 -9.77
CA TRP A 324 27.51 -5.53 -8.64
C TRP A 324 27.07 -4.06 -8.75
N ALA A 325 26.77 -3.56 -9.96
CA ALA A 325 26.23 -2.22 -10.15
C ALA A 325 24.88 -2.00 -9.45
N SER A 326 24.14 -3.09 -9.15
CA SER A 326 22.88 -3.05 -8.37
C SER A 326 23.05 -2.45 -6.96
N VAL A 327 24.26 -2.48 -6.38
CA VAL A 327 24.61 -1.83 -5.10
C VAL A 327 24.43 -0.31 -5.13
N ALA A 328 24.34 0.31 -6.30
CA ALA A 328 23.96 1.72 -6.44
C ALA A 328 22.56 2.04 -5.86
N VAL A 329 21.64 1.07 -5.82
CA VAL A 329 20.26 1.27 -5.31
C VAL A 329 20.24 1.55 -3.80
N PRO A 330 20.79 0.70 -2.90
CA PRO A 330 20.83 1.02 -1.48
C PRO A 330 21.74 2.22 -1.13
N LEU A 331 22.83 2.45 -1.90
CA LEU A 331 23.63 3.67 -1.77
C LEU A 331 22.78 4.92 -2.02
N ALA A 332 22.01 4.96 -3.11
CA ALA A 332 21.09 6.05 -3.43
C ALA A 332 20.00 6.22 -2.36
N ALA A 333 19.41 5.13 -1.86
CA ALA A 333 18.41 5.17 -0.79
C ALA A 333 18.96 5.78 0.51
N GLY A 334 20.18 5.40 0.92
CA GLY A 334 20.88 6.01 2.07
C GLY A 334 21.14 7.51 1.88
N LEU A 335 21.54 7.93 0.68
CA LEU A 335 21.77 9.35 0.35
C LEU A 335 20.47 10.18 0.28
N VAL A 336 19.36 9.59 -0.20
CA VAL A 336 18.04 10.23 -0.18
C VAL A 336 17.55 10.42 1.26
N LEU A 337 17.65 9.37 2.08
CA LEU A 337 17.31 9.41 3.51
C LEU A 337 18.16 10.47 4.26
N ALA A 338 19.46 10.54 3.97
CA ALA A 338 20.34 11.59 4.47
C ALA A 338 19.89 13.00 4.05
N ARG A 339 19.51 13.19 2.78
CA ARG A 339 19.04 14.48 2.25
C ARG A 339 17.75 14.95 2.92
N PHE A 340 16.81 14.05 3.18
CA PHE A 340 15.56 14.37 3.89
C PHE A 340 15.79 14.67 5.37
N THR A 341 16.57 13.85 6.08
CA THR A 341 16.88 14.10 7.50
C THR A 341 17.71 15.37 7.72
N ALA A 342 18.71 15.66 6.88
CA ALA A 342 19.49 16.89 6.98
C ALA A 342 18.67 18.15 6.66
N ARG A 343 17.70 18.08 5.73
CA ARG A 343 16.74 19.18 5.46
C ARG A 343 15.81 19.43 6.65
N ALA A 344 15.39 18.40 7.38
CA ALA A 344 14.60 18.56 8.60
C ALA A 344 15.47 19.08 9.79
N ALA A 345 16.73 18.67 9.85
CA ALA A 345 17.68 19.08 10.87
C ALA A 345 18.19 20.52 10.73
N VAL A 346 18.23 21.04 9.50
CA VAL A 346 18.59 22.43 9.16
C VAL A 346 17.59 22.94 8.11
N PRO A 347 16.41 23.44 8.54
CA PRO A 347 15.36 23.90 7.62
C PRO A 347 15.76 25.12 6.79
N VAL A 348 16.57 26.01 7.37
CA VAL A 348 17.13 27.20 6.72
C VAL A 348 18.64 27.04 6.67
N SER A 349 19.22 27.01 5.47
CA SER A 349 20.68 26.94 5.30
C SER A 349 21.39 28.11 5.98
N GLY A 350 22.60 27.84 6.50
CA GLY A 350 23.40 28.77 7.29
C GLY A 350 22.92 28.95 8.74
N SER A 351 21.61 29.08 8.98
CA SER A 351 21.09 29.37 10.32
C SER A 351 21.29 28.21 11.31
N ARG A 352 21.72 28.56 12.52
CA ARG A 352 21.74 27.66 13.69
C ARG A 352 20.45 27.71 14.51
N GLU A 353 19.56 28.66 14.24
CA GLU A 353 18.30 28.81 14.96
C GLU A 353 17.33 27.69 14.57
N GLY A 354 16.67 27.10 15.57
CA GLY A 354 15.83 25.90 15.40
C GLY A 354 16.58 24.60 15.04
N ALA A 355 17.77 24.69 14.45
CA ALA A 355 18.58 23.58 13.95
C ALA A 355 18.82 22.50 15.02
N TRP A 356 18.97 21.24 14.58
CA TRP A 356 19.18 20.12 15.50
C TRP A 356 20.66 19.95 15.86
N GLY A 357 20.94 19.48 17.07
CA GLY A 357 22.28 19.04 17.44
C GLY A 357 22.72 17.81 16.62
N ALA A 358 24.03 17.56 16.55
CA ALA A 358 24.57 16.43 15.78
C ALA A 358 23.98 15.08 16.25
N GLY A 359 24.00 14.80 17.56
CA GLY A 359 23.39 13.58 18.12
C GLY A 359 21.88 13.46 17.86
N GLY A 360 21.13 14.58 17.86
CA GLY A 360 19.70 14.56 17.50
C GLY A 360 19.47 14.27 16.01
N THR A 361 20.36 14.73 15.15
CA THR A 361 20.33 14.42 13.71
C THR A 361 20.68 12.96 13.45
N ALA A 362 21.71 12.44 14.13
CA ALA A 362 22.09 11.03 14.07
C ALA A 362 20.97 10.11 14.59
N ALA A 363 20.30 10.47 15.70
CA ALA A 363 19.18 9.71 16.24
C ALA A 363 17.98 9.68 15.28
N VAL A 364 17.64 10.81 14.64
CA VAL A 364 16.56 10.84 13.62
C VAL A 364 16.95 10.09 12.35
N ALA A 365 18.22 10.12 11.93
CA ALA A 365 18.72 9.32 10.81
C ALA A 365 18.75 7.81 11.10
N ALA A 366 19.14 7.40 12.30
CA ALA A 366 19.05 6.00 12.73
C ALA A 366 17.60 5.51 12.85
N LEU A 367 16.69 6.34 13.37
CA LEU A 367 15.25 6.05 13.41
C LEU A 367 14.65 5.95 11.99
N ALA A 368 15.09 6.81 11.07
CA ALA A 368 14.71 6.72 9.66
C ALA A 368 15.26 5.45 8.99
N ALA A 369 16.49 5.04 9.29
CA ALA A 369 17.10 3.81 8.78
C ALA A 369 16.36 2.56 9.30
N ALA A 370 16.00 2.53 10.58
CA ALA A 370 15.15 1.48 11.15
C ALA A 370 13.75 1.44 10.50
N GLY A 371 13.12 2.60 10.27
CA GLY A 371 11.86 2.70 9.54
C GLY A 371 11.98 2.26 8.07
N CYS A 372 13.11 2.53 7.42
CA CYS A 372 13.39 2.09 6.05
C CYS A 372 13.57 0.57 5.98
N GLY A 373 14.32 -0.02 6.92
CA GLY A 373 14.43 -1.47 7.06
C GLY A 373 13.11 -2.16 7.35
N ALA A 374 12.29 -1.61 8.25
CA ALA A 374 10.94 -2.14 8.52
C ALA A 374 10.02 -2.05 7.29
N GLY A 375 10.04 -0.93 6.55
CA GLY A 375 9.29 -0.79 5.30
C GLY A 375 9.74 -1.75 4.21
N ALA A 376 11.05 -1.94 4.04
CA ALA A 376 11.63 -2.91 3.11
C ALA A 376 11.29 -4.36 3.50
N ALA A 377 11.27 -4.69 4.80
CA ALA A 377 10.83 -6.00 5.28
C ALA A 377 9.35 -6.28 4.98
N LEU A 378 8.47 -5.32 5.25
CA LEU A 378 7.03 -5.46 4.99
C LEU A 378 6.74 -5.61 3.48
N LEU A 379 7.43 -4.84 2.64
CA LEU A 379 7.31 -4.95 1.19
C LEU A 379 7.92 -6.25 0.65
N ALA A 380 9.07 -6.69 1.17
CA ALA A 380 9.65 -7.99 0.83
C ALA A 380 8.66 -9.12 1.12
N ALA A 381 8.12 -9.16 2.35
CA ALA A 381 7.15 -10.17 2.78
C ALA A 381 5.87 -10.15 1.94
N ALA A 382 5.35 -8.98 1.58
CA ALA A 382 4.17 -8.85 0.73
C ALA A 382 4.45 -9.07 -0.77
N SER A 383 5.73 -9.13 -1.19
CA SER A 383 6.15 -9.33 -2.58
C SER A 383 6.57 -10.77 -2.93
N GLY A 384 6.70 -11.63 -1.92
CA GLY A 384 6.97 -13.05 -2.06
C GLY A 384 5.74 -13.90 -1.77
N GLY A 385 5.89 -15.22 -1.91
CA GLY A 385 4.86 -16.20 -1.61
C GLY A 385 5.10 -17.52 -2.33
N ALA A 386 4.29 -18.54 -2.03
CA ALA A 386 4.29 -19.78 -2.79
C ALA A 386 3.66 -19.58 -4.18
N LEU A 387 4.19 -20.29 -5.18
CA LEU A 387 3.56 -20.49 -6.49
C LEU A 387 3.15 -21.96 -6.74
N GLY A 388 3.55 -22.87 -5.84
CA GLY A 388 3.15 -24.27 -5.83
C GLY A 388 3.74 -25.00 -4.63
N THR A 389 3.92 -26.31 -4.74
CA THR A 389 4.56 -27.14 -3.71
C THR A 389 6.01 -27.48 -4.07
N GLY A 390 6.78 -28.03 -3.12
CA GLY A 390 8.14 -28.52 -3.34
C GLY A 390 9.09 -27.42 -3.82
N ALA A 391 9.56 -27.51 -5.06
CA ALA A 391 10.42 -26.50 -5.66
C ALA A 391 9.77 -25.11 -5.70
N LEU A 392 8.44 -25.00 -5.89
CA LEU A 392 7.71 -23.74 -6.03
C LEU A 392 7.12 -23.20 -4.71
N ALA A 393 7.47 -23.78 -3.57
CA ALA A 393 6.94 -23.38 -2.26
C ALA A 393 7.48 -22.02 -1.76
N GLU A 394 8.67 -21.61 -2.20
CA GLU A 394 9.30 -20.35 -1.81
C GLU A 394 9.71 -19.53 -3.05
N PHE A 395 9.16 -18.33 -3.17
CA PHE A 395 9.41 -17.43 -4.29
C PHE A 395 9.45 -15.97 -3.81
N GLY A 396 10.39 -15.18 -4.32
CA GLY A 396 10.58 -13.77 -3.93
C GLY A 396 11.54 -13.54 -2.74
N PRO A 397 11.54 -12.34 -2.12
CA PRO A 397 12.62 -11.92 -1.23
C PRO A 397 12.47 -12.40 0.22
N VAL A 398 13.57 -12.88 0.80
CA VAL A 398 13.62 -13.35 2.20
C VAL A 398 13.55 -12.15 3.16
N TRP A 399 12.34 -11.82 3.61
CA TRP A 399 12.05 -10.54 4.30
C TRP A 399 12.87 -10.30 5.57
N TRP A 400 13.19 -11.35 6.33
CA TRP A 400 14.00 -11.26 7.54
C TRP A 400 15.50 -11.03 7.28
N LEU A 401 15.96 -11.17 6.03
CA LEU A 401 17.29 -10.75 5.59
C LEU A 401 17.24 -9.35 4.95
N VAL A 402 16.22 -9.08 4.14
CA VAL A 402 16.05 -7.80 3.42
C VAL A 402 15.87 -6.62 4.37
N GLY A 403 15.08 -6.79 5.44
CA GLY A 403 14.86 -5.74 6.45
C GLY A 403 16.14 -5.27 7.16
N PRO A 404 16.90 -6.19 7.79
CA PRO A 404 18.20 -5.87 8.39
C PRO A 404 19.22 -5.35 7.38
N ALA A 405 19.29 -5.90 6.16
CA ALA A 405 20.19 -5.39 5.12
C ALA A 405 19.87 -3.92 4.76
N ALA A 406 18.59 -3.60 4.54
CA ALA A 406 18.15 -2.23 4.27
C ALA A 406 18.40 -1.28 5.45
N LEU A 407 18.23 -1.75 6.69
CA LEU A 407 18.60 -0.99 7.90
C LEU A 407 20.11 -0.70 7.93
N VAL A 408 20.97 -1.71 7.71
CA VAL A 408 22.43 -1.56 7.73
C VAL A 408 22.90 -0.59 6.64
N TRP A 409 22.46 -0.76 5.39
CA TRP A 409 22.78 0.19 4.31
C TRP A 409 22.32 1.61 4.63
N ALA A 410 21.06 1.77 5.06
CA ALA A 410 20.51 3.08 5.41
C ALA A 410 21.21 3.73 6.62
N ALA A 411 21.71 2.95 7.58
CA ALA A 411 22.44 3.45 8.73
C ALA A 411 23.89 3.83 8.36
N VAL A 412 24.63 2.90 7.75
CA VAL A 412 26.06 3.06 7.41
C VAL A 412 26.27 4.20 6.40
N ILE A 413 25.38 4.38 5.44
CA ILE A 413 25.45 5.48 4.47
C ILE A 413 24.71 6.71 4.99
N GLY A 414 23.46 6.53 5.44
CA GLY A 414 22.55 7.65 5.71
C GLY A 414 22.90 8.47 6.95
N VAL A 415 23.39 7.85 8.03
CA VAL A 415 23.77 8.59 9.25
C VAL A 415 24.98 9.51 9.03
N PRO A 416 26.14 9.05 8.52
CA PRO A 416 27.26 9.95 8.26
C PRO A 416 26.93 10.96 7.15
N ALA A 417 26.23 10.57 6.09
CA ALA A 417 25.81 11.51 5.04
C ALA A 417 24.85 12.60 5.58
N ALA A 418 23.95 12.28 6.52
CA ALA A 418 23.09 13.27 7.17
C ALA A 418 23.90 14.25 8.03
N LEU A 419 24.92 13.76 8.76
CA LEU A 419 25.80 14.61 9.57
C LEU A 419 26.70 15.51 8.71
N LEU A 420 27.26 14.97 7.62
CA LEU A 420 28.08 15.72 6.66
C LEU A 420 27.26 16.78 5.93
N THR A 421 26.09 16.43 5.39
CA THR A 421 25.22 17.41 4.69
C THR A 421 24.63 18.44 5.64
N ARG A 422 24.35 18.09 6.91
CA ARG A 422 24.06 19.07 7.97
C ARG A 422 25.23 20.03 8.21
N ALA A 423 26.45 19.50 8.37
CA ALA A 423 27.64 20.32 8.61
C ALA A 423 27.94 21.26 7.43
N TRP A 424 27.72 20.79 6.20
CA TRP A 424 27.81 21.59 4.98
C TRP A 424 26.75 22.70 4.93
N ARG A 425 25.47 22.39 5.20
CA ARG A 425 24.40 23.40 5.28
C ARG A 425 24.67 24.51 6.30
N LEU A 426 25.35 24.19 7.41
CA LEU A 426 25.72 25.17 8.44
C LEU A 426 27.00 25.96 8.11
N ARG A 427 27.68 25.66 6.99
CA ARG A 427 28.86 26.40 6.50
C ARG A 427 28.53 27.47 5.44
N GLU A 428 27.39 27.39 4.77
CA GLU A 428 27.07 28.23 3.59
C GLU A 428 27.12 29.75 3.89
N GLN A 429 26.76 30.21 5.10
CA GLN A 429 26.90 31.62 5.52
C GLN A 429 28.36 32.09 5.74
N GLY A 430 29.30 31.18 5.99
CA GLY A 430 30.72 31.54 6.15
C GLY A 430 31.39 32.00 4.84
N TRP A 431 30.69 31.89 3.71
CA TRP A 431 31.18 32.21 2.38
C TRP A 431 30.44 33.39 1.72
N SER A 432 29.31 33.85 2.27
CA SER A 432 28.60 35.05 1.79
C SER A 432 29.27 36.33 2.29
N TRP A 433 29.51 36.43 3.61
CA TRP A 433 30.23 37.57 4.22
C TRP A 433 31.54 37.91 3.49
N ARG A 434 32.34 36.89 3.14
CA ARG A 434 33.63 37.05 2.46
C ARG A 434 33.50 37.54 1.01
N ARG A 435 32.29 37.59 0.45
CA ARG A 435 32.00 38.12 -0.89
C ARG A 435 31.53 39.58 -0.83
N ASP A 436 30.74 39.91 0.20
CA ASP A 436 30.27 41.28 0.44
C ASP A 436 31.44 42.22 0.77
N VAL A 437 32.42 41.76 1.58
CA VAL A 437 33.64 42.54 1.89
C VAL A 437 34.44 42.86 0.63
N SER A 438 34.65 41.88 -0.27
CA SER A 438 35.39 42.10 -1.52
C SER A 438 34.69 43.05 -2.51
N SER A 439 33.40 43.36 -2.31
CA SER A 439 32.69 44.42 -3.04
C SER A 439 32.68 45.79 -2.33
N THR A 440 33.34 45.91 -1.17
CA THR A 440 33.41 47.16 -0.40
C THR A 440 34.82 47.80 -0.41
N GLU A 441 35.82 47.14 -1.01
CA GLU A 441 37.23 47.60 -0.99
C GLU A 441 37.68 48.35 -2.27
N ASP A 442 36.82 48.46 -3.30
CA ASP A 442 37.11 49.19 -4.55
C ASP A 442 36.63 50.67 -4.56
N GLU A 443 35.73 51.07 -3.66
CA GLU A 443 35.35 52.48 -3.49
C GLU A 443 36.40 53.25 -2.69
N ARG A 444 37.47 53.68 -3.37
CA ARG A 444 38.41 54.68 -2.81
C ARG A 444 37.68 56.02 -2.61
N PRO A 445 37.73 56.63 -1.41
CA PRO A 445 37.21 57.97 -1.22
C PRO A 445 38.10 59.00 -1.94
N GLU A 446 37.49 59.80 -2.81
CA GLU A 446 38.13 60.98 -3.42
C GLU A 446 38.24 62.11 -2.37
N PRO A 447 39.37 62.86 -2.30
CA PRO A 447 39.54 63.89 -1.29
C PRO A 447 38.67 65.12 -1.59
N ALA A 448 37.73 65.42 -0.69
CA ALA A 448 36.97 66.66 -0.70
C ALA A 448 37.85 67.88 -0.31
N PRO A 449 37.58 69.08 -0.86
CA PRO A 449 38.27 70.31 -0.46
C PRO A 449 37.80 70.82 0.91
N ASP A 450 38.69 71.47 1.64
CA ASP A 450 38.41 72.13 2.93
C ASP A 450 37.61 73.43 2.75
N GLU A 451 36.63 73.68 3.62
CA GLU A 451 36.28 75.05 4.03
C GLU A 451 35.64 75.07 5.43
N GLU A 452 35.87 76.15 6.19
CA GLU A 452 35.48 76.25 7.61
C GLU A 452 34.07 76.81 7.81
N THR A 453 33.37 76.38 8.88
CA THR A 453 33.05 77.25 10.05
C THR A 453 31.79 76.80 10.81
N GLY A 454 31.92 76.58 12.13
CA GLY A 454 30.88 76.92 13.11
C GLY A 454 29.79 75.88 13.48
N GLY A 455 29.47 75.80 14.78
CA GLY A 455 28.19 75.27 15.27
C GLY A 455 28.18 73.83 15.81
N LYS A 456 28.37 73.66 17.13
CA LYS A 456 27.85 72.50 17.88
C LYS A 456 26.40 72.78 18.28
N PRO A 457 25.48 71.78 18.26
CA PRO A 457 25.47 70.79 19.33
C PRO A 457 25.15 69.33 18.95
N ARG A 458 26.02 68.42 19.42
CA ARG A 458 25.73 67.06 19.94
C ARG A 458 24.50 66.32 19.37
N ALA A 459 24.53 65.94 18.09
CA ALA A 459 23.59 64.96 17.54
C ALA A 459 23.96 63.51 17.95
N SER A 460 22.94 62.66 18.15
CA SER A 460 23.09 61.21 18.26
C SER A 460 23.39 60.57 16.90
N GLY A 461 24.30 59.59 16.86
CA GLY A 461 24.79 59.03 15.59
C GLY A 461 23.76 58.20 14.80
N PRO A 462 23.85 58.13 13.44
CA PRO A 462 22.81 57.54 12.58
C PRO A 462 22.56 56.02 12.70
N LEU A 463 23.24 55.33 13.61
CA LEU A 463 23.12 53.88 13.81
C LEU A 463 21.93 53.49 14.71
N ALA A 464 21.42 54.40 15.53
CA ALA A 464 20.25 54.14 16.37
C ALA A 464 18.95 54.04 15.55
N GLU A 465 18.80 54.88 14.53
CA GLU A 465 17.56 55.06 13.78
C GLU A 465 17.25 53.89 12.81
N ARG A 466 18.24 53.06 12.46
CA ARG A 466 18.07 51.90 11.57
C ARG A 466 17.44 50.65 12.22
N TYR A 467 17.19 50.65 13.54
CA TYR A 467 16.68 49.47 14.25
C TYR A 467 15.34 49.63 14.99
N ASP A 468 14.73 50.82 15.01
CA ASP A 468 13.42 51.03 15.66
C ASP A 468 12.22 50.48 14.85
N PHE A 469 12.46 49.70 13.80
CA PHE A 469 11.40 48.98 13.06
C PHE A 469 10.97 47.67 13.75
N LEU A 470 11.64 47.27 14.84
CA LEU A 470 11.37 46.05 15.60
C LEU A 470 10.57 46.29 16.90
N SER A 471 10.24 47.54 17.23
CA SER A 471 9.39 47.90 18.37
C SER A 471 7.92 47.60 18.06
N ALA A 472 7.37 46.56 18.70
CA ALA A 472 6.11 45.92 18.32
C ALA A 472 4.83 46.79 18.43
N GLY A 473 4.91 48.01 18.96
CA GLY A 473 3.78 48.94 19.07
C GLY A 473 3.36 49.60 17.75
N SER A 474 4.22 49.62 16.72
CA SER A 474 4.02 50.42 15.51
C SER A 474 3.18 49.75 14.40
N TRP A 475 2.84 48.46 14.53
CA TRP A 475 2.24 47.65 13.45
C TRP A 475 0.98 48.26 12.81
N HIS A 476 0.11 48.85 13.64
CA HIS A 476 -1.16 49.47 13.21
C HIS A 476 -1.03 50.92 12.71
N GLY A 477 0.15 51.54 12.88
CA GLY A 477 0.40 52.95 12.56
C GLY A 477 0.16 53.29 11.09
N GLU A 478 -0.38 54.49 10.85
CA GLU A 478 -0.80 54.98 9.53
C GLU A 478 0.33 54.93 8.49
N GLY A 479 1.52 55.42 8.85
CA GLY A 479 2.71 55.39 7.99
C GLY A 479 3.17 53.96 7.66
N ALA A 480 3.22 53.08 8.66
CA ALA A 480 3.59 51.68 8.46
C ALA A 480 2.59 50.92 7.57
N ARG A 481 1.29 51.27 7.66
CA ARG A 481 0.23 50.73 6.81
C ARG A 481 0.39 51.18 5.35
N LYS A 482 0.64 52.47 5.14
CA LYS A 482 0.88 53.07 3.80
C LYS A 482 2.16 52.55 3.15
N ALA A 483 3.24 52.40 3.91
CA ALA A 483 4.50 51.82 3.41
C ALA A 483 4.32 50.37 2.91
N ARG A 484 3.58 49.53 3.65
CA ARG A 484 3.27 48.15 3.23
C ARG A 484 2.39 48.12 1.97
N TRP A 485 1.39 49.00 1.85
CA TRP A 485 0.56 49.11 0.64
C TRP A 485 1.37 49.56 -0.58
N ALA A 486 2.28 50.53 -0.41
CA ALA A 486 3.21 50.98 -1.45
C ALA A 486 4.26 49.92 -1.84
N SER A 487 4.50 48.92 -1.00
CA SER A 487 5.27 47.72 -1.35
C SER A 487 4.42 46.74 -2.17
N LEU A 488 3.21 46.43 -1.70
CA LEU A 488 2.28 45.53 -2.39
C LEU A 488 1.89 46.04 -3.79
N ARG A 489 1.61 47.34 -3.95
CA ARG A 489 1.28 47.97 -5.24
C ARG A 489 2.42 47.91 -6.25
N ARG A 490 3.69 47.94 -5.79
CA ARG A 490 4.86 47.73 -6.64
C ARG A 490 5.03 46.26 -7.02
N GLY A 491 4.72 45.33 -6.10
CA GLY A 491 4.69 43.89 -6.39
C GLY A 491 3.56 43.48 -7.36
N SER A 492 2.43 44.18 -7.37
CA SER A 492 1.27 43.89 -8.23
C SER A 492 1.25 44.64 -9.57
N GLY A 493 2.37 45.25 -9.99
CA GLY A 493 2.47 45.95 -11.27
C GLY A 493 1.58 47.20 -11.37
N GLY A 494 1.23 47.83 -10.24
CA GLY A 494 0.42 49.05 -10.20
C GLY A 494 -1.10 48.84 -10.10
N LEU A 495 -1.61 47.61 -10.29
CA LEU A 495 -3.04 47.28 -10.41
C LEU A 495 -3.89 47.45 -9.13
N MET A 496 -3.38 48.09 -8.08
CA MET A 496 -4.15 48.41 -6.87
C MET A 496 -4.54 49.88 -6.78
N ALA A 497 -5.73 50.12 -6.24
CA ALA A 497 -6.28 51.44 -5.97
C ALA A 497 -5.54 52.17 -4.83
N ASP A 498 -5.71 53.49 -4.81
CA ASP A 498 -5.14 54.38 -3.80
C ASP A 498 -5.90 54.38 -2.48
N PHE A 499 -5.22 54.83 -1.42
CA PHE A 499 -5.81 54.96 -0.09
C PHE A 499 -6.81 56.13 -0.07
N PRO A 500 -8.04 55.94 0.46
CA PRO A 500 -8.93 57.06 0.77
C PRO A 500 -8.26 58.00 1.79
N ALA A 501 -8.38 59.31 1.58
CA ALA A 501 -8.06 60.28 2.60
C ALA A 501 -9.11 60.17 3.73
N GLY A 502 -8.65 59.95 4.97
CA GLY A 502 -9.56 59.70 6.09
C GLY A 502 -10.30 60.96 6.54
N HIS A 503 -11.59 60.81 6.84
CA HIS A 503 -12.32 61.80 7.63
C HIS A 503 -12.02 61.61 9.13
N THR A 504 -11.80 62.72 9.82
CA THR A 504 -11.53 62.75 11.26
C THR A 504 -12.82 62.65 12.05
N GLU A 505 -12.99 61.59 12.83
CA GLU A 505 -13.94 61.57 13.95
C GLU A 505 -13.22 61.23 15.27
N ALA A 506 -13.70 61.84 16.34
CA ALA A 506 -13.00 61.87 17.62
C ALA A 506 -13.28 60.63 18.48
N ARG A 507 -12.26 60.22 19.23
CA ARG A 507 -12.38 59.20 20.28
C ARG A 507 -13.12 59.76 21.50
N THR A 508 -14.35 59.31 21.73
CA THR A 508 -15.02 59.35 23.05
C THR A 508 -14.91 57.98 23.74
N ASP A 509 -14.87 57.98 25.07
CA ASP A 509 -14.51 56.81 25.89
C ASP A 509 -15.76 56.05 26.37
N PRO A 510 -15.75 54.71 26.50
CA PRO A 510 -16.96 53.92 26.65
C PRO A 510 -17.43 53.82 28.12
N ARG A 511 -18.24 54.79 28.58
CA ARG A 511 -19.05 54.69 29.82
C ARG A 511 -20.13 55.77 29.91
N ALA A 512 -21.29 55.49 29.32
CA ALA A 512 -22.54 56.19 29.59
C ALA A 512 -23.73 55.23 29.40
N ASP A 513 -24.84 55.57 30.04
CA ASP A 513 -26.23 55.17 29.72
C ASP A 513 -26.59 53.68 29.70
N LEU A 514 -26.96 53.21 30.89
CA LEU A 514 -27.96 52.16 31.11
C LEU A 514 -29.35 52.65 30.64
N VAL A 515 -30.22 51.74 30.15
CA VAL A 515 -31.66 51.56 30.50
C VAL A 515 -32.49 50.87 29.39
N ALA A 516 -33.44 50.02 29.81
CA ALA A 516 -34.62 49.47 29.11
C ALA A 516 -34.46 48.50 27.90
N ASP A 517 -34.81 47.24 28.15
CA ASP A 517 -35.54 46.35 27.22
C ASP A 517 -37.05 46.74 27.25
N PRO A 518 -37.84 46.56 26.17
CA PRO A 518 -38.63 45.32 26.11
C PRO A 518 -38.85 44.74 24.69
N ARG A 519 -38.88 43.41 24.63
CA ARG A 519 -39.46 42.62 23.52
C ARG A 519 -40.99 42.75 23.42
N PRO A 520 -41.56 42.49 22.23
CA PRO A 520 -42.84 41.77 22.13
C PRO A 520 -42.76 40.48 21.27
N ASP A 521 -43.74 39.59 21.50
CA ASP A 521 -43.96 38.31 20.80
C ASP A 521 -45.04 38.47 19.68
N PRO A 522 -45.39 37.45 18.86
CA PRO A 522 -46.01 37.67 17.53
C PRO A 522 -47.52 37.36 17.40
N ARG A 523 -48.04 37.65 16.19
CA ARG A 523 -49.36 37.32 15.57
C ARG A 523 -50.43 38.43 15.63
N ALA A 524 -51.39 38.31 14.69
CA ALA A 524 -52.52 39.20 14.37
C ALA A 524 -52.14 40.57 13.74
N ASP A 525 -52.94 41.19 12.85
CA ASP A 525 -53.92 40.64 11.88
C ASP A 525 -54.22 41.64 10.73
N LEU A 526 -54.40 41.09 9.51
CA LEU A 526 -55.28 41.38 8.34
C LEU A 526 -55.92 42.79 8.02
N VAL A 527 -56.49 42.86 6.79
CA VAL A 527 -57.29 43.95 6.13
C VAL A 527 -56.42 45.03 5.42
N ALA A 528 -56.22 45.02 4.08
CA ALA A 528 -57.09 45.42 2.93
C ALA A 528 -57.21 46.96 2.75
N ASP A 529 -57.33 47.59 1.56
CA ASP A 529 -57.79 47.21 0.19
C ASP A 529 -57.29 48.30 -0.84
N PRO A 530 -57.81 48.50 -2.09
CA PRO A 530 -57.89 47.65 -3.31
C PRO A 530 -57.21 48.24 -4.60
N ARG A 531 -57.32 47.48 -5.72
CA ARG A 531 -57.12 47.84 -7.16
C ARG A 531 -55.66 47.94 -7.62
N SER A 532 -55.24 47.32 -8.74
CA SER A 532 -55.96 46.59 -9.80
C SER A 532 -54.97 45.65 -10.56
N ASP A 533 -55.32 44.79 -11.53
CA ASP A 533 -56.56 44.68 -12.33
C ASP A 533 -56.93 43.21 -12.72
N ALA A 534 -57.41 42.96 -13.95
CA ALA A 534 -58.20 41.79 -14.36
C ALA A 534 -57.45 40.53 -14.88
N VAL A 535 -58.23 39.43 -14.95
CA VAL A 535 -57.88 38.08 -15.44
C VAL A 535 -58.72 37.75 -16.71
N PRO A 536 -58.57 36.59 -17.39
CA PRO A 536 -59.46 35.46 -17.03
C PRO A 536 -58.85 34.03 -17.18
N VAL A 537 -59.39 33.11 -16.38
CA VAL A 537 -59.34 31.63 -16.54
C VAL A 537 -60.80 31.14 -16.67
N PRO A 538 -61.11 29.92 -17.20
CA PRO A 538 -61.08 28.66 -16.42
C PRO A 538 -60.72 27.44 -17.35
N GLN A 539 -60.97 26.14 -17.10
CA GLN A 539 -61.56 25.35 -16.01
C GLN A 539 -61.08 23.87 -16.07
N ASP A 540 -61.27 23.09 -14.99
CA ASP A 540 -61.29 21.61 -14.98
C ASP A 540 -62.23 21.13 -13.84
N PRO A 541 -63.06 20.08 -14.07
CA PRO A 541 -62.96 18.90 -13.18
C PRO A 541 -63.34 17.52 -13.80
N ARG A 542 -62.46 16.52 -13.62
CA ARG A 542 -62.65 15.09 -13.14
C ARG A 542 -64.02 14.34 -13.31
N PRO A 543 -64.05 12.97 -13.27
CA PRO A 543 -63.06 11.94 -13.68
C PRO A 543 -63.64 10.67 -14.41
N ASP A 544 -62.77 9.82 -14.99
CA ASP A 544 -62.96 8.38 -15.34
C ASP A 544 -64.13 7.97 -16.30
N PRO A 545 -64.18 6.73 -16.90
CA PRO A 545 -63.37 5.51 -16.68
C PRO A 545 -62.76 4.86 -17.96
N ALA A 546 -62.16 3.67 -17.82
CA ALA A 546 -61.77 2.75 -18.92
C ALA A 546 -62.79 1.61 -19.12
N PRO A 547 -62.94 1.03 -20.34
CA PRO A 547 -62.61 -0.41 -20.51
C PRO A 547 -62.19 -0.92 -21.92
N VAL A 548 -61.00 -1.53 -21.99
CA VAL A 548 -60.60 -2.73 -22.80
C VAL A 548 -60.79 -2.66 -24.36
N PRO A 549 -60.81 -3.74 -25.21
CA PRO A 549 -59.92 -3.80 -26.39
C PRO A 549 -60.62 -3.91 -27.77
N GLN A 550 -59.84 -4.08 -28.85
CA GLN A 550 -60.31 -4.66 -30.11
C GLN A 550 -59.64 -6.01 -30.40
N ASP A 551 -60.39 -6.93 -31.00
CA ASP A 551 -60.04 -8.36 -31.08
C ASP A 551 -60.45 -8.99 -32.43
N SER A 552 -59.44 -9.51 -33.16
CA SER A 552 -59.54 -10.52 -34.23
C SER A 552 -60.44 -10.21 -35.46
N PRO A 553 -60.43 -11.06 -36.51
CA PRO A 553 -61.21 -12.32 -36.47
C PRO A 553 -60.63 -13.53 -37.25
N ARG A 554 -60.56 -14.69 -36.57
CA ARG A 554 -60.91 -16.05 -37.10
C ARG A 554 -60.01 -16.65 -38.21
N ARG A 555 -60.03 -17.96 -38.52
CA ARG A 555 -60.36 -19.23 -37.81
C ARG A 555 -59.86 -20.39 -38.70
N ALA A 556 -59.28 -21.43 -38.12
CA ALA A 556 -59.47 -22.84 -38.52
C ALA A 556 -58.86 -23.76 -37.45
N ALA A 557 -59.21 -25.04 -37.44
CA ALA A 557 -58.66 -26.02 -36.52
C ALA A 557 -58.68 -27.44 -37.13
N SER A 558 -57.92 -28.34 -36.48
CA SER A 558 -58.09 -29.81 -36.46
C SER A 558 -57.66 -30.66 -37.66
N GLN A 559 -57.38 -31.93 -37.31
CA GLN A 559 -57.31 -33.17 -38.10
C GLN A 559 -55.97 -33.61 -38.75
N ASP A 560 -55.45 -34.70 -38.16
CA ASP A 560 -55.16 -36.01 -38.75
C ASP A 560 -53.96 -36.24 -39.71
N LEU A 561 -52.96 -36.95 -39.17
CA LEU A 561 -52.38 -38.25 -39.60
C LEU A 561 -52.83 -38.88 -40.96
N PRO A 562 -52.05 -39.82 -41.55
CA PRO A 562 -50.60 -40.11 -41.47
C PRO A 562 -50.00 -40.49 -42.87
N ARG A 563 -48.94 -41.33 -42.89
CA ARG A 563 -48.44 -42.15 -44.04
C ARG A 563 -47.69 -41.38 -45.15
N ASP A 564 -46.76 -41.97 -45.91
CA ASP A 564 -46.22 -43.35 -46.03
C ASP A 564 -44.72 -43.22 -46.47
N ALA A 565 -43.80 -44.18 -46.38
CA ALA A 565 -43.71 -45.47 -45.66
C ALA A 565 -42.21 -45.91 -45.60
N VAL A 566 -41.88 -46.84 -44.68
CA VAL A 566 -41.31 -48.21 -44.93
C VAL A 566 -40.21 -48.34 -46.02
N GLN A 567 -39.07 -49.04 -45.81
CA GLN A 567 -38.88 -50.26 -45.01
C GLN A 567 -37.54 -50.31 -44.24
N ASP A 568 -37.62 -50.66 -42.95
CA ASP A 568 -36.90 -51.68 -42.15
C ASP A 568 -35.37 -51.89 -42.37
N ALA A 569 -34.50 -52.00 -41.35
CA ALA A 569 -34.53 -52.84 -40.12
C ALA A 569 -34.35 -54.35 -40.42
N GLU A 570 -33.70 -55.18 -39.59
CA GLU A 570 -33.24 -55.02 -38.20
C GLU A 570 -32.10 -56.04 -37.86
N LYS A 571 -31.66 -56.09 -36.59
CA LYS A 571 -31.03 -57.23 -35.86
C LYS A 571 -29.57 -57.65 -36.08
N THR A 572 -28.74 -57.16 -35.15
CA THR A 572 -28.10 -57.92 -34.05
C THR A 572 -27.63 -59.37 -34.25
N GLY A 573 -26.38 -59.64 -33.82
CA GLY A 573 -25.77 -60.97 -33.67
C GLY A 573 -24.44 -61.05 -34.43
N ASP A 574 -23.36 -61.65 -33.92
CA ASP A 574 -23.10 -62.24 -32.60
C ASP A 574 -21.56 -62.14 -32.30
N THR A 575 -21.10 -62.85 -31.28
CA THR A 575 -19.80 -62.81 -30.60
C THR A 575 -18.63 -63.54 -31.31
N SER A 576 -17.43 -63.30 -30.76
CA SER A 576 -16.23 -64.19 -30.75
C SER A 576 -15.18 -64.11 -31.88
N GLY A 577 -13.92 -64.45 -31.53
CA GLY A 577 -12.70 -64.32 -32.34
C GLY A 577 -12.06 -62.93 -32.22
N ASN A 578 -10.97 -62.67 -31.49
CA ASN A 578 -9.77 -63.41 -31.06
C ASN A 578 -8.73 -63.69 -32.17
N GLU A 579 -7.45 -63.64 -31.78
CA GLU A 579 -6.22 -63.84 -32.57
C GLU A 579 -5.94 -62.68 -33.56
N THR A 580 -4.83 -61.93 -33.56
CA THR A 580 -3.38 -62.14 -33.30
C THR A 580 -2.65 -63.02 -34.31
N GLU A 581 -2.18 -62.40 -35.39
CA GLU A 581 -0.81 -62.40 -35.94
C GLU A 581 -0.80 -61.44 -37.17
N SER A 582 0.30 -60.97 -37.78
CA SER A 582 1.71 -60.68 -37.46
C SER A 582 2.46 -60.58 -38.82
N ALA A 583 3.60 -59.88 -38.87
CA ALA A 583 4.56 -59.80 -40.00
C ALA A 583 4.13 -59.11 -41.33
N GLY A 584 5.13 -58.65 -42.11
CA GLY A 584 4.98 -58.09 -43.47
C GLY A 584 5.20 -56.56 -43.60
N THR A 585 6.30 -55.97 -43.12
CA THR A 585 7.66 -55.98 -43.72
C THR A 585 7.84 -55.02 -44.92
N GLY A 586 8.70 -54.00 -44.75
CA GLY A 586 9.10 -53.00 -45.74
C GLY A 586 9.50 -51.68 -45.04
N ALA A 587 10.76 -51.41 -44.67
CA ALA A 587 12.00 -51.31 -45.46
C ALA A 587 11.94 -50.17 -46.51
N GLY A 588 12.81 -49.17 -46.48
CA GLY A 588 13.93 -48.93 -45.55
C GLY A 588 14.63 -47.57 -45.80
N ALA A 589 15.95 -47.52 -45.56
CA ALA A 589 16.84 -46.34 -45.64
C ALA A 589 16.72 -45.34 -44.45
N ASP A 590 17.82 -44.80 -43.88
CA ASP A 590 19.23 -45.20 -44.05
C ASP A 590 20.14 -44.76 -42.89
N THR A 591 21.33 -45.37 -42.81
CA THR A 591 22.58 -44.95 -42.12
C THR A 591 22.52 -44.31 -40.70
N GLY A 592 23.30 -44.75 -39.70
CA GLY A 592 24.31 -45.82 -39.64
C GLY A 592 25.44 -45.50 -38.65
N THR A 593 26.28 -46.49 -38.31
CA THR A 593 27.63 -46.38 -37.69
C THR A 593 27.75 -45.73 -36.28
N ASP A 594 28.62 -46.17 -35.36
CA ASP A 594 29.58 -47.28 -35.41
C ASP A 594 29.95 -47.84 -34.02
N THR A 595 30.49 -49.06 -34.00
CA THR A 595 31.21 -49.73 -32.88
C THR A 595 30.48 -49.93 -31.53
N GLY A 596 30.76 -50.98 -30.75
CA GLY A 596 31.58 -52.17 -31.03
C GLY A 596 32.38 -52.65 -29.81
N THR A 597 32.11 -53.88 -29.35
CA THR A 597 32.79 -54.60 -28.24
C THR A 597 32.63 -53.96 -26.84
N GLY A 598 32.77 -54.71 -25.74
CA GLY A 598 32.86 -56.17 -25.65
C GLY A 598 33.56 -56.72 -24.40
N THR A 599 32.78 -56.97 -23.35
CA THR A 599 32.93 -58.15 -22.47
C THR A 599 34.05 -58.13 -21.40
N SER A 600 33.85 -59.00 -20.40
CA SER A 600 34.83 -59.52 -19.42
C SER A 600 34.96 -58.79 -18.08
N ALA A 601 34.54 -59.49 -17.02
CA ALA A 601 34.78 -59.12 -15.62
C ALA A 601 35.56 -60.23 -14.89
N SER A 602 36.50 -59.85 -14.02
CA SER A 602 37.08 -60.62 -12.90
C SER A 602 37.96 -59.64 -12.11
N ARG A 603 37.96 -59.51 -10.77
CA ARG A 603 37.79 -60.41 -9.61
C ARG A 603 39.13 -60.95 -9.07
N ALA A 604 39.25 -60.93 -7.73
CA ALA A 604 40.34 -61.48 -6.89
C ALA A 604 41.67 -60.67 -6.90
N GLU A 605 42.49 -60.62 -5.83
CA GLU A 605 42.29 -60.68 -4.36
C GLU A 605 43.62 -60.32 -3.64
N ASN A 606 43.60 -60.08 -2.31
CA ASN A 606 44.77 -59.90 -1.40
C ASN A 606 45.67 -58.64 -1.62
N GLY A 607 46.45 -58.17 -0.63
CA GLY A 607 46.46 -58.49 0.81
C GLY A 607 47.81 -58.25 1.52
N GLY A 608 47.81 -57.53 2.66
CA GLY A 608 48.98 -57.30 3.56
C GLY A 608 49.84 -56.06 3.24
N ALA A 609 50.69 -55.51 4.15
CA ALA A 609 50.87 -55.73 5.60
C ALA A 609 51.76 -54.60 6.24
N GLY A 610 51.76 -54.47 7.58
CA GLY A 610 52.58 -53.51 8.40
C GLY A 610 51.80 -52.28 8.89
N ALA A 611 51.82 -51.78 10.16
CA ALA A 611 52.84 -51.66 11.24
C ALA A 611 53.78 -50.44 11.08
N GLU A 612 54.18 -49.64 12.09
CA GLU A 612 53.90 -49.48 13.56
C GLU A 612 54.46 -48.07 13.97
N ASP A 613 54.12 -47.33 15.04
CA ASP A 613 53.15 -47.39 16.16
C ASP A 613 52.52 -45.96 16.33
N GLY A 614 52.30 -45.24 17.46
CA GLY A 614 52.46 -45.49 18.91
C GLY A 614 52.21 -44.26 19.83
N ALA A 615 51.94 -44.53 21.12
CA ALA A 615 51.75 -43.63 22.29
C ALA A 615 50.57 -42.60 22.24
N GLY A 616 49.86 -42.28 23.35
CA GLY A 616 49.85 -42.89 24.69
C GLY A 616 49.06 -42.08 25.76
N THR A 617 48.38 -42.76 26.70
CA THR A 617 47.57 -42.23 27.84
C THR A 617 46.31 -41.41 27.47
N GLY A 618 45.18 -41.41 28.18
CA GLY A 618 44.65 -42.16 29.35
C GLY A 618 43.33 -41.46 29.82
N GLY A 619 42.39 -42.03 30.60
CA GLY A 619 42.19 -43.39 31.10
C GLY A 619 40.95 -43.46 32.04
N GLY A 620 40.22 -44.58 32.04
CA GLY A 620 39.04 -44.84 32.91
C GLY A 620 37.72 -44.20 32.45
N GLY A 621 36.55 -44.83 32.63
CA GLY A 621 36.28 -46.21 33.07
C GLY A 621 34.78 -46.51 33.28
N THR A 622 34.37 -47.77 33.04
CA THR A 622 33.20 -48.53 33.59
C THR A 622 31.87 -47.80 33.90
N GLY A 623 30.69 -48.27 33.48
CA GLY A 623 30.31 -49.48 32.72
C GLY A 623 28.97 -50.09 33.18
N THR A 624 28.42 -51.05 32.42
CA THR A 624 27.15 -51.80 32.67
C THR A 624 25.85 -50.97 32.63
N GLY A 625 24.66 -51.51 32.30
CA GLY A 625 24.33 -52.83 31.72
C GLY A 625 22.87 -53.28 32.01
N ARG A 626 22.34 -54.19 31.18
CA ARG A 626 21.08 -54.98 31.33
C ARG A 626 19.69 -54.36 31.03
N LEU A 627 19.06 -54.95 30.01
CA LEU A 627 17.62 -55.35 29.93
C LEU A 627 17.33 -56.50 30.95
N PRO A 628 16.07 -56.94 31.26
CA PRO A 628 14.89 -56.93 30.37
C PRO A 628 13.48 -56.73 31.01
N ASP A 629 12.45 -56.81 30.15
CA ASP A 629 11.08 -57.33 30.28
C ASP A 629 10.31 -57.37 31.62
N ALA A 630 9.06 -56.87 31.57
CA ALA A 630 7.90 -57.44 32.27
C ALA A 630 6.59 -57.12 31.51
N GLN A 631 5.63 -58.05 31.47
CA GLN A 631 4.31 -57.86 30.86
C GLN A 631 3.21 -57.66 31.90
N GLY A 632 2.14 -56.94 31.50
CA GLY A 632 0.77 -57.27 31.89
C GLY A 632 0.22 -56.67 33.19
N HIS A 633 -0.86 -55.90 33.07
CA HIS A 633 -2.18 -56.29 33.58
C HIS A 633 -3.26 -55.39 32.94
N ALA A 634 -4.49 -55.90 32.81
CA ALA A 634 -5.64 -55.16 32.31
C ALA A 634 -6.92 -55.71 32.96
N GLU A 635 -7.87 -54.83 33.29
CA GLU A 635 -9.31 -55.03 33.63
C GLU A 635 -9.87 -53.69 34.17
N THR A 636 -11.16 -53.32 34.22
CA THR A 636 -12.36 -53.44 33.35
C THR A 636 -13.47 -52.56 34.00
N GLY A 637 -14.45 -52.01 33.25
CA GLY A 637 -15.63 -51.31 33.81
C GLY A 637 -16.29 -50.31 32.82
N ARG A 638 -17.50 -50.45 32.23
CA ARG A 638 -18.80 -51.12 32.56
C ARG A 638 -19.72 -50.21 33.42
N GLU A 639 -21.00 -49.87 33.16
CA GLU A 639 -22.04 -50.03 32.08
C GLU A 639 -23.17 -48.98 32.40
N ASP A 640 -24.14 -48.55 31.56
CA ASP A 640 -24.33 -48.45 30.09
C ASP A 640 -25.66 -47.70 29.73
N ALA A 641 -25.87 -47.37 28.45
CA ALA A 641 -27.18 -47.17 27.76
C ALA A 641 -28.09 -45.98 28.25
N PRO A 642 -29.35 -45.77 27.77
CA PRO A 642 -30.18 -46.51 26.80
C PRO A 642 -30.03 -46.10 25.33
#